data_AF-A0A5P9XUP0-F1
#
_entry.id   AF-A0A5P9XUP0-F1
#
_cell.length_a   1.000
_cell.length_b   1.000
_cell.length_c   1.000
_cell.angle_alpha   90.00
_cell.angle_beta   90.00
_cell.angle_gamma   90.00
#
_symmetry.space_group_name_H-M   'P 1'
#
loop_
_entity.id
_entity.type
_entity.pdbx_description
1 polymer ?
#
loop_
_entity_poly.entity_id
_entity_poly.type
_entity_poly.pdbx_seq_one_letter_code
_entity_poly.pdbx_strand_id
1 'polypeptide(L)'
;MTHSTPLLLGVHTHQPVGNFPQVIDDAVLRCYHPFLEAMHRFPEFPFAIHISGWLLQYMVQQHPNTIKLLQEMVTRQQAELVGAGDTEPVLAAIPHADRITQLEAMADRLDKNFGQRPVGAWLTERVWDPSVVPALQEAGIQYVMVDDYHFLCAGASTDQLGSFHRTEENGQAIDVFPISEALRYRLPFSEAAAAVTYIEEISAHNPGSAGIYFDDIEKFGVWPETYSWVYEKGWLEKFLQGVLNSPHIQPMRFKDYLHQHRPQGMIYLPTVSYSEMNEWTLAPDAARNYAAFLEQEKAAGRLDLRKPLIRGGIWKNFLTRYPESNWMQKRMLQLSQRFHALPKRQQSKQMRADLHETQANDAYWHGLFGGIYLPHLRRAVYQAMVRLEAQLDKIQERPGLQFIDVDMDGHEELYYHNDHQQLIIRPTPSGAVAEWDCYKLHHNLGDTLARRDEAYYDKIRHGAVDHATPSEGIASAHDRISFKTEITAEDLLADTAPCHSFQEWLDNVAVTYPENSIVQDTPHFTGGVADSWAVSKAYSLTHKGLIVHFRIESPASQQNVESHHFQTRLFLAMPSCDGPAGQFFADEQSQGGFGLPIQGEKTRQIVLEDAVMGGKITLHCNPPARWEAAPHMTVSQSEAGFEKIMQALQLDFYWDLTAGKTQHIEILTEIIADD
;
A
#
# COMPACT_ATOMS: atom_id res chain seq x y z
N MET A 1 43.56 -11.94 -22.50
CA MET A 1 42.51 -10.94 -22.71
C MET A 1 42.16 -10.42 -21.33
N THR A 2 42.22 -9.12 -21.08
CA THR A 2 41.74 -8.56 -19.82
C THR A 2 40.23 -8.74 -19.82
N HIS A 3 39.71 -9.65 -18.98
CA HIS A 3 38.27 -9.80 -18.80
C HIS A 3 37.76 -8.49 -18.17
N SER A 4 36.92 -7.76 -18.90
CA SER A 4 36.24 -6.57 -18.39
C SER A 4 34.84 -6.99 -17.94
N THR A 5 34.47 -6.69 -16.71
CA THR A 5 33.13 -6.89 -16.15
C THR A 5 32.21 -5.77 -16.65
N PRO A 6 31.16 -6.06 -17.44
CA PRO A 6 30.14 -5.06 -17.73
C PRO A 6 29.38 -4.71 -16.44
N LEU A 7 29.23 -3.42 -16.13
CA LEU A 7 28.43 -2.96 -15.00
C LEU A 7 27.14 -2.31 -15.52
N LEU A 8 26.00 -2.92 -15.20
CA LEU A 8 24.67 -2.40 -15.50
C LEU A 8 24.11 -1.79 -14.20
N LEU A 9 24.27 -0.47 -14.06
CA LEU A 9 23.76 0.27 -12.91
C LEU A 9 22.42 0.91 -13.25
N GLY A 10 21.37 0.53 -12.51
CA GLY A 10 20.07 1.16 -12.57
C GLY A 10 19.57 1.62 -11.22
N VAL A 11 18.72 2.64 -11.20
CA VAL A 11 18.07 3.13 -9.98
C VAL A 11 16.57 3.30 -10.16
N HIS A 12 15.80 2.94 -9.14
CA HIS A 12 14.35 3.08 -9.07
C HIS A 12 14.00 4.27 -8.18
N THR A 13 13.17 5.18 -8.67
CA THR A 13 12.74 6.39 -7.95
C THR A 13 11.23 6.42 -7.86
N HIS A 14 10.71 6.31 -6.64
CA HIS A 14 9.27 6.25 -6.41
C HIS A 14 8.88 6.96 -5.11
N GLN A 15 7.70 7.57 -5.17
CA GLN A 15 6.97 8.06 -4.01
C GLN A 15 5.53 7.57 -4.16
N PRO A 16 4.82 7.13 -3.11
CA PRO A 16 3.46 6.63 -3.25
C PRO A 16 2.45 7.71 -3.65
N VAL A 17 1.42 7.35 -4.42
CA VAL A 17 0.26 8.25 -4.65
C VAL A 17 -0.37 8.60 -3.30
N GLY A 18 -0.62 9.88 -3.06
CA GLY A 18 -1.16 10.37 -1.79
C GLY A 18 -0.11 10.76 -0.75
N ASN A 19 1.19 10.58 -1.03
CA ASN A 19 2.23 11.06 -0.13
C ASN A 19 2.27 12.60 -0.05
N PHE A 20 2.75 13.11 1.07
CA PHE A 20 2.77 14.55 1.34
C PHE A 20 3.81 15.28 0.47
N PRO A 21 3.47 16.44 -0.12
CA PRO A 21 4.40 17.25 -0.92
C PRO A 21 5.73 17.51 -0.23
N GLN A 22 5.72 17.77 1.09
CA GLN A 22 6.93 18.05 1.86
C GLN A 22 7.87 16.83 1.94
N VAL A 23 7.33 15.60 1.97
CA VAL A 23 8.13 14.36 1.95
C VAL A 23 8.78 14.20 0.59
N ILE A 24 8.05 14.48 -0.49
CA ILE A 24 8.56 14.40 -1.87
C ILE A 24 9.64 15.46 -2.09
N ASP A 25 9.41 16.69 -1.62
CA ASP A 25 10.38 17.78 -1.74
C ASP A 25 11.67 17.49 -0.96
N ASP A 26 11.58 16.91 0.25
CA ASP A 26 12.75 16.47 1.01
C ASP A 26 13.52 15.36 0.28
N ALA A 27 12.81 14.38 -0.29
CA ALA A 27 13.43 13.32 -1.08
C ALA A 27 14.14 13.85 -2.33
N VAL A 28 13.55 14.84 -3.03
CA VAL A 28 14.20 15.50 -4.16
C VAL A 28 15.47 16.22 -3.71
N LEU A 29 15.40 17.00 -2.62
CA LEU A 29 16.50 17.80 -2.12
C LEU A 29 17.67 16.95 -1.62
N ARG A 30 17.38 15.87 -0.89
CA ARG A 30 18.39 15.03 -0.22
C ARG A 30 18.86 13.87 -1.08
N CYS A 31 18.13 13.46 -2.10
CA CYS A 31 18.45 12.25 -2.84
C CYS A 31 18.42 12.46 -4.34
N TYR A 32 17.27 12.80 -4.92
CA TYR A 32 17.12 12.72 -6.38
C TYR A 32 17.95 13.77 -7.11
N HIS A 33 17.91 15.02 -6.65
CA HIS A 33 18.72 16.08 -7.22
C HIS A 33 20.23 15.86 -7.04
N PRO A 34 20.76 15.63 -5.82
CA PRO A 34 22.20 15.44 -5.64
C PRO A 34 22.74 14.17 -6.34
N PHE A 35 21.95 13.10 -6.43
CA PHE A 35 22.31 11.93 -7.23
C PHE A 35 22.47 12.28 -8.71
N LEU A 36 21.47 12.93 -9.31
CA LEU A 36 21.51 13.31 -10.72
C LEU A 36 22.60 14.35 -11.00
N GLU A 37 22.87 15.26 -10.06
CA GLU A 37 23.95 16.23 -10.17
C GLU A 37 25.33 15.53 -10.16
N ALA A 38 25.53 14.54 -9.29
CA ALA A 38 26.74 13.72 -9.25
C ALA A 38 26.91 12.93 -10.55
N MET A 39 25.88 12.21 -11.01
CA MET A 39 25.91 11.48 -12.29
C MET A 39 26.20 12.43 -13.46
N HIS A 40 25.62 13.64 -13.44
CA HIS A 40 25.83 14.63 -14.50
C HIS A 40 27.29 15.12 -14.58
N ARG A 41 28.06 15.10 -13.48
CA ARG A 41 29.50 15.43 -13.47
C ARG A 41 30.38 14.36 -14.13
N PHE A 42 29.90 13.12 -14.25
CA PHE A 42 30.62 12.00 -14.86
C PHE A 42 29.93 11.54 -16.16
N PRO A 43 30.02 12.31 -17.26
CA PRO A 43 29.28 12.04 -18.50
C PRO A 43 29.54 10.65 -19.09
N GLU A 44 30.69 10.04 -18.77
CA GLU A 44 31.14 8.78 -19.37
C GLU A 44 30.63 7.56 -18.60
N PHE A 45 29.92 7.79 -17.50
CA PHE A 45 29.26 6.74 -16.72
C PHE A 45 27.80 6.60 -17.16
N PRO A 46 27.46 5.62 -18.01
CA PRO A 46 26.08 5.30 -18.33
C PRO A 46 25.34 4.66 -17.16
N PHE A 47 24.05 4.93 -17.06
CA PHE A 47 23.17 4.29 -16.08
C PHE A 47 21.74 4.23 -16.59
N ALA A 48 20.91 3.43 -15.93
CA ALA A 48 19.47 3.40 -16.14
C ALA A 48 18.73 4.05 -14.97
N ILE A 49 17.59 4.69 -15.25
CA ILE A 49 16.74 5.29 -14.22
C ILE A 49 15.28 5.07 -14.54
N HIS A 50 14.55 4.64 -13.52
CA HIS A 50 13.10 4.59 -13.51
C HIS A 50 12.58 5.67 -12.54
N ILE A 51 11.65 6.52 -12.97
CA ILE A 51 10.94 7.47 -12.11
C ILE A 51 9.44 7.21 -12.28
N SER A 52 8.73 6.81 -11.22
CA SER A 52 7.28 6.53 -11.32
C SER A 52 6.51 7.70 -11.95
N GLY A 53 5.50 7.40 -12.76
CA GLY A 53 4.87 8.36 -13.67
C GLY A 53 4.23 9.56 -12.98
N TRP A 54 3.56 9.34 -11.84
CA TRP A 54 2.98 10.45 -11.08
C TRP A 54 4.06 11.31 -10.38
N LEU A 55 5.14 10.70 -9.86
CA LEU A 55 6.27 11.43 -9.29
C LEU A 55 6.97 12.26 -10.35
N LEU A 56 7.17 11.70 -11.55
CA LEU A 56 7.71 12.42 -12.69
C LEU A 56 6.85 13.65 -13.01
N GLN A 57 5.51 13.51 -13.00
CA GLN A 57 4.61 14.64 -13.21
C GLN A 57 4.78 15.71 -12.14
N TYR A 58 4.91 15.33 -10.86
CA TYR A 58 5.17 16.26 -9.76
C TYR A 58 6.52 16.98 -9.96
N MET A 59 7.60 16.24 -10.24
CA MET A 59 8.95 16.80 -10.42
C MET A 59 9.06 17.72 -11.64
N VAL A 60 8.36 17.43 -12.74
CA VAL A 60 8.29 18.33 -13.91
C VAL A 60 7.71 19.69 -13.53
N GLN A 61 6.73 19.71 -12.63
CA GLN A 61 6.05 20.94 -12.21
C GLN A 61 6.82 21.69 -11.12
N GLN A 62 7.26 20.97 -10.08
CA GLN A 62 7.82 21.57 -8.86
C GLN A 62 9.35 21.65 -8.86
N HIS A 63 10.02 20.73 -9.58
CA HIS A 63 11.48 20.58 -9.57
C HIS A 63 12.10 20.60 -10.98
N PRO A 64 11.80 21.61 -11.82
CA PRO A 64 12.21 21.63 -13.23
C PRO A 64 13.72 21.61 -13.44
N ASN A 65 14.51 22.14 -12.49
CA ASN A 65 15.98 22.10 -12.56
C ASN A 65 16.53 20.67 -12.48
N THR A 66 15.92 19.83 -11.63
CA THR A 66 16.28 18.40 -11.52
C THR A 66 15.96 17.67 -12.82
N ILE A 67 14.79 17.93 -13.40
CA ILE A 67 14.38 17.34 -14.68
C ILE A 67 15.30 17.77 -15.82
N LYS A 68 15.74 19.04 -15.83
CA LYS A 68 16.67 19.54 -16.84
C LYS A 68 18.00 18.77 -16.84
N LEU A 69 18.56 18.45 -15.67
CA LEU A 69 19.77 17.62 -15.58
C LEU A 69 19.55 16.26 -16.24
N LEU A 70 18.41 15.61 -15.95
CA LEU A 70 18.08 14.33 -16.57
C LEU A 70 17.89 14.45 -18.09
N GLN A 71 17.23 15.50 -18.58
CA GLN A 71 17.07 15.76 -20.02
C GLN A 71 18.43 15.90 -20.73
N GLU A 72 19.38 16.62 -20.13
CA GLU A 72 20.74 16.75 -20.67
C GLU A 72 21.45 15.39 -20.72
N MET A 73 21.33 14.57 -19.66
CA MET A 73 21.91 13.23 -19.61
C MET A 73 21.28 12.26 -20.63
N VAL A 74 19.95 12.32 -20.83
CA VAL A 74 19.26 11.52 -21.85
C VAL A 74 19.68 11.94 -23.25
N THR A 75 19.75 13.25 -23.52
CA THR A 75 20.14 13.81 -24.84
C THR A 75 21.55 13.37 -25.23
N ARG A 76 22.50 13.37 -24.28
CA ARG A 76 23.87 12.89 -24.50
C ARG A 76 24.04 11.39 -24.38
N GLN A 77 22.93 10.64 -24.29
CA GLN A 77 22.91 9.18 -24.23
C GLN A 77 23.55 8.55 -22.98
N GLN A 78 23.72 9.32 -21.90
CA GLN A 78 24.24 8.81 -20.64
C GLN A 78 23.16 8.03 -19.84
N ALA A 79 21.96 8.60 -19.74
CA ALA A 79 20.85 7.99 -19.00
C ALA A 79 19.95 7.17 -19.94
N GLU A 80 19.63 5.94 -19.53
CA GLU A 80 18.56 5.13 -20.09
C GLU A 80 17.29 5.28 -19.25
N LEU A 81 16.21 5.79 -19.84
CA LEU A 81 14.90 5.78 -19.20
C LEU A 81 14.25 4.40 -19.27
N VAL A 82 13.90 3.87 -18.10
CA VAL A 82 13.19 2.61 -17.88
C VAL A 82 11.73 2.92 -17.53
N GLY A 83 10.79 2.11 -18.03
CA GLY A 83 9.36 2.25 -17.75
C GLY A 83 8.90 1.40 -16.56
N ALA A 84 7.62 1.48 -16.25
CA ALA A 84 6.87 0.60 -15.34
C ALA A 84 5.37 0.88 -15.59
N GLY A 85 4.48 0.41 -14.71
CA GLY A 85 3.14 0.98 -14.67
C GLY A 85 3.17 2.42 -14.11
N ASP A 86 2.37 3.32 -14.67
CA ASP A 86 2.42 4.76 -14.42
C ASP A 86 2.27 5.18 -12.95
N THR A 87 1.43 4.47 -12.20
CA THR A 87 1.19 4.71 -10.77
C THR A 87 1.80 3.63 -9.88
N GLU A 88 2.83 2.92 -10.37
CA GLU A 88 3.44 1.75 -9.70
C GLU A 88 2.41 0.69 -9.27
N PRO A 89 1.57 0.15 -10.18
CA PRO A 89 0.80 -1.04 -9.85
C PRO A 89 1.68 -2.28 -9.81
N VAL A 90 1.40 -3.19 -8.87
CA VAL A 90 1.83 -4.59 -9.01
C VAL A 90 1.07 -5.19 -10.19
N LEU A 91 1.72 -5.31 -11.35
CA LEU A 91 1.08 -5.74 -12.60
C LEU A 91 0.33 -7.07 -12.44
N ALA A 92 0.89 -8.00 -11.67
CA ALA A 92 0.29 -9.31 -11.39
C ALA A 92 -1.04 -9.24 -10.60
N ALA A 93 -1.37 -8.10 -10.00
CA ALA A 93 -2.55 -7.87 -9.16
C ALA A 93 -3.65 -7.05 -9.85
N ILE A 94 -3.42 -6.60 -11.09
CA ILE A 94 -4.38 -5.81 -11.88
C ILE A 94 -4.79 -6.54 -13.18
N PRO A 95 -5.96 -6.20 -13.78
CA PRO A 95 -6.41 -6.79 -15.04
C PRO A 95 -5.46 -6.54 -16.22
N HIS A 96 -5.45 -7.45 -17.19
CA HIS A 96 -4.59 -7.34 -18.37
C HIS A 96 -4.73 -5.99 -19.09
N ALA A 97 -5.95 -5.55 -19.38
CA ALA A 97 -6.19 -4.27 -20.06
C ALA A 97 -5.61 -3.08 -19.29
N ASP A 98 -5.61 -3.14 -17.95
CA ASP A 98 -5.04 -2.08 -17.12
C ASP A 98 -3.52 -2.10 -17.15
N ARG A 99 -2.89 -3.29 -17.11
CA ARG A 99 -1.42 -3.44 -17.24
C ARG A 99 -0.92 -2.70 -18.48
N ILE A 100 -1.55 -2.94 -19.63
CA ILE A 100 -1.17 -2.30 -20.90
C ILE A 100 -1.30 -0.77 -20.76
N THR A 101 -2.45 -0.29 -20.29
CA THR A 101 -2.72 1.15 -20.28
C THR A 101 -1.86 1.91 -19.25
N GLN A 102 -1.46 1.26 -18.16
CA GLN A 102 -0.48 1.75 -17.19
C GLN A 102 0.91 1.86 -17.82
N LEU A 103 1.37 0.81 -18.52
CA LEU A 103 2.66 0.80 -19.22
C LEU A 103 2.71 1.85 -20.35
N GLU A 104 1.63 1.98 -21.12
CA GLU A 104 1.50 2.98 -22.18
C GLU A 104 1.49 4.40 -21.64
N ALA A 105 0.78 4.65 -20.52
CA ALA A 105 0.74 5.97 -19.89
C ALA A 105 2.14 6.40 -19.42
N MET A 106 2.89 5.50 -18.78
CA MET A 106 4.27 5.76 -18.40
C MET A 106 5.17 6.03 -19.62
N ALA A 107 5.06 5.19 -20.66
CA ALA A 107 5.83 5.36 -21.88
C ALA A 107 5.53 6.69 -22.60
N ASP A 108 4.26 7.12 -22.62
CA ASP A 108 3.84 8.41 -23.18
C ASP A 108 4.37 9.59 -22.37
N ARG A 109 4.44 9.47 -21.03
CA ARG A 109 5.04 10.51 -20.18
C ARG A 109 6.53 10.63 -20.42
N LEU A 110 7.25 9.52 -20.55
CA LEU A 110 8.68 9.55 -20.87
C LEU A 110 8.93 10.17 -22.24
N ASP A 111 8.17 9.78 -23.26
CA ASP A 111 8.30 10.33 -24.61
C ASP A 111 8.02 11.84 -24.63
N LYS A 112 6.95 12.27 -23.97
CA LYS A 112 6.58 13.69 -23.89
C LYS A 112 7.67 14.56 -23.25
N ASN A 113 8.32 14.08 -22.19
CA ASN A 113 9.26 14.89 -21.40
C ASN A 113 10.72 14.74 -21.85
N PHE A 114 11.07 13.62 -22.50
CA PHE A 114 12.46 13.27 -22.82
C PHE A 114 12.68 12.78 -24.26
N GLY A 115 11.63 12.54 -25.04
CA GLY A 115 11.72 12.03 -26.41
C GLY A 115 12.22 10.58 -26.51
N GLN A 116 12.10 9.81 -25.42
CA GLN A 116 12.47 8.39 -25.37
C GLN A 116 11.30 7.57 -24.86
N ARG A 117 10.92 6.53 -25.62
CA ARG A 117 10.09 5.44 -25.12
C ARG A 117 10.95 4.35 -24.47
N PRO A 118 10.52 3.78 -23.33
CA PRO A 118 11.28 2.74 -22.66
C PRO A 118 11.24 1.43 -23.45
N VAL A 119 12.36 0.71 -23.45
CA VAL A 119 12.43 -0.68 -23.96
C VAL A 119 12.59 -1.70 -22.84
N GLY A 120 12.93 -1.24 -21.63
CA GLY A 120 12.93 -2.03 -20.41
C GLY A 120 11.88 -1.55 -19.43
N ALA A 121 11.41 -2.43 -18.55
CA ALA A 121 10.56 -2.05 -17.44
C ALA A 121 11.07 -2.56 -16.09
N TRP A 122 10.96 -1.68 -15.08
CA TRP A 122 10.98 -2.06 -13.69
C TRP A 122 9.68 -2.79 -13.36
N LEU A 123 9.80 -3.99 -12.80
CA LEU A 123 8.64 -4.74 -12.31
C LEU A 123 8.41 -4.35 -10.85
N THR A 124 7.38 -3.56 -10.58
CA THR A 124 7.02 -3.06 -9.25
C THR A 124 7.00 -4.18 -8.21
N GLU A 125 7.70 -3.97 -7.09
CA GLU A 125 7.93 -4.96 -6.03
C GLU A 125 8.51 -6.31 -6.50
N ARG A 126 9.08 -6.35 -7.72
CA ARG A 126 9.60 -7.53 -8.40
C ARG A 126 8.63 -8.72 -8.34
N VAL A 127 7.32 -8.47 -8.30
CA VAL A 127 6.31 -9.52 -8.22
C VAL A 127 6.16 -10.18 -9.58
N TRP A 128 6.80 -11.34 -9.76
CA TRP A 128 6.73 -12.08 -11.00
C TRP A 128 5.52 -13.01 -11.04
N ASP A 129 4.75 -12.96 -12.13
CA ASP A 129 3.70 -13.90 -12.49
C ASP A 129 3.75 -14.02 -14.02
N PRO A 130 3.91 -15.21 -14.62
CA PRO A 130 4.07 -15.34 -16.08
C PRO A 130 2.97 -14.62 -16.89
N SER A 131 1.78 -14.45 -16.33
CA SER A 131 0.68 -13.72 -16.96
C SER A 131 0.96 -12.25 -17.26
N VAL A 132 2.01 -11.64 -16.70
CA VAL A 132 2.39 -10.24 -17.01
C VAL A 132 3.12 -10.11 -18.34
N VAL A 133 3.72 -11.19 -18.84
CA VAL A 133 4.55 -11.19 -20.06
C VAL A 133 3.78 -10.68 -21.29
N PRO A 134 2.54 -11.13 -21.57
CA PRO A 134 1.81 -10.61 -22.73
C PRO A 134 1.60 -9.10 -22.69
N ALA A 135 1.22 -8.56 -21.53
CA ALA A 135 0.98 -7.13 -21.36
C ALA A 135 2.26 -6.30 -21.57
N LEU A 136 3.40 -6.79 -21.06
CA LEU A 136 4.71 -6.17 -21.24
C LEU A 136 5.10 -6.12 -22.73
N GLN A 137 4.92 -7.24 -23.44
CA GLN A 137 5.25 -7.34 -24.86
C GLN A 137 4.34 -6.45 -25.72
N GLU A 138 3.03 -6.45 -25.45
CA GLU A 138 2.05 -5.59 -26.14
C GLU A 138 2.36 -4.09 -25.94
N ALA A 139 2.89 -3.70 -24.77
CA ALA A 139 3.35 -2.34 -24.48
C ALA A 139 4.74 -2.00 -25.08
N GLY A 140 5.39 -2.95 -25.77
CA GLY A 140 6.69 -2.75 -26.43
C GLY A 140 7.91 -2.94 -25.52
N ILE A 141 7.73 -3.51 -24.32
CA ILE A 141 8.83 -3.84 -23.41
C ILE A 141 9.55 -5.10 -23.90
N GLN A 142 10.87 -5.02 -23.98
CA GLN A 142 11.75 -6.10 -24.45
C GLN A 142 12.45 -6.82 -23.30
N TYR A 143 12.69 -6.12 -22.19
CA TYR A 143 13.28 -6.73 -21.01
C TYR A 143 12.70 -6.21 -19.70
N VAL A 144 12.79 -7.02 -18.65
CA VAL A 144 12.50 -6.61 -17.27
C VAL A 144 13.62 -7.05 -16.33
N MET A 145 13.61 -6.49 -15.13
CA MET A 145 14.53 -6.82 -14.05
C MET A 145 13.74 -7.47 -12.92
N VAL A 146 14.25 -8.59 -12.44
CA VAL A 146 13.76 -9.29 -11.24
C VAL A 146 14.98 -9.72 -10.42
N ASP A 147 14.82 -10.11 -9.16
CA ASP A 147 15.96 -10.55 -8.35
C ASP A 147 16.55 -11.89 -8.79
N ASP A 148 17.86 -12.06 -8.59
CA ASP A 148 18.56 -13.33 -8.71
C ASP A 148 17.86 -14.49 -7.96
N TYR A 149 17.20 -14.18 -6.85
CA TYR A 149 16.35 -15.12 -6.12
C TYR A 149 15.29 -15.80 -6.99
N HIS A 150 14.70 -15.13 -7.98
CA HIS A 150 13.75 -15.75 -8.92
C HIS A 150 14.41 -16.90 -9.71
N PHE A 151 15.63 -16.66 -10.19
CA PHE A 151 16.42 -17.61 -10.98
C PHE A 151 16.87 -18.78 -10.12
N LEU A 152 17.37 -18.49 -8.91
CA LEU A 152 17.70 -19.52 -7.92
C LEU A 152 16.47 -20.38 -7.60
N CYS A 153 15.29 -19.76 -7.47
CA CYS A 153 14.05 -20.48 -7.22
C CYS A 153 13.61 -21.37 -8.39
N ALA A 154 14.01 -21.03 -9.61
CA ALA A 154 13.82 -21.84 -10.82
C ALA A 154 14.87 -22.95 -10.98
N GLY A 155 15.88 -23.01 -10.09
CA GLY A 155 16.95 -23.99 -10.12
C GLY A 155 18.18 -23.56 -10.94
N ALA A 156 18.30 -22.27 -11.29
CA ALA A 156 19.50 -21.75 -11.94
C ALA A 156 20.70 -21.80 -10.98
N SER A 157 21.87 -22.11 -11.52
CA SER A 157 23.13 -22.03 -10.78
C SER A 157 23.69 -20.61 -10.77
N THR A 158 24.59 -20.32 -9.83
CA THR A 158 25.16 -18.97 -9.65
C THR A 158 25.89 -18.46 -10.88
N ASP A 159 26.46 -19.35 -11.70
CA ASP A 159 27.14 -19.00 -12.94
C ASP A 159 26.19 -18.54 -14.05
N GLN A 160 24.89 -18.81 -13.93
CA GLN A 160 23.86 -18.37 -14.87
C GLN A 160 23.28 -16.99 -14.52
N LEU A 161 23.68 -16.39 -13.40
CA LEU A 161 23.17 -15.10 -12.90
C LEU A 161 23.92 -13.89 -13.44
N GLY A 162 25.04 -14.10 -14.15
CA GLY A 162 25.87 -13.02 -14.68
C GLY A 162 25.38 -12.39 -15.98
N SER A 163 24.17 -12.70 -16.45
CA SER A 163 23.62 -12.16 -17.70
C SER A 163 22.09 -12.31 -17.72
N PHE A 164 21.45 -11.94 -18.82
CA PHE A 164 19.99 -12.12 -18.97
C PHE A 164 19.65 -13.47 -19.61
N HIS A 165 18.43 -13.92 -19.33
CA HIS A 165 17.80 -15.09 -19.96
C HIS A 165 16.53 -14.67 -20.66
N ARG A 166 15.97 -15.58 -21.46
CA ARG A 166 14.67 -15.40 -22.11
C ARG A 166 13.61 -16.23 -21.41
N THR A 167 12.42 -15.68 -21.25
CA THR A 167 11.22 -16.42 -20.84
C THR A 167 10.12 -16.19 -21.86
N GLU A 168 9.07 -17.00 -21.83
CA GLU A 168 7.91 -16.82 -22.69
C GLU A 168 6.62 -17.16 -21.96
N GLU A 169 5.52 -16.54 -22.37
CA GLU A 169 4.16 -16.90 -21.99
C GLU A 169 3.27 -16.73 -23.22
N ASN A 170 2.43 -17.73 -23.52
CA ASN A 170 1.55 -17.72 -24.69
C ASN A 170 2.27 -17.45 -26.03
N GLY A 171 3.53 -17.92 -26.17
CA GLY A 171 4.34 -17.71 -27.37
C GLY A 171 4.92 -16.29 -27.50
N GLN A 172 4.73 -15.44 -26.50
CA GLN A 172 5.30 -14.09 -26.44
C GLN A 172 6.53 -14.12 -25.52
N ALA A 173 7.69 -13.75 -26.05
CA ALA A 173 8.95 -13.83 -25.33
C ALA A 173 9.39 -12.47 -24.77
N ILE A 174 10.03 -12.49 -23.62
CA ILE A 174 10.68 -11.33 -22.99
C ILE A 174 12.02 -11.74 -22.38
N ASP A 175 12.99 -10.82 -22.38
CA ASP A 175 14.28 -11.04 -21.72
C ASP A 175 14.22 -10.57 -20.25
N VAL A 176 14.91 -11.29 -19.35
CA VAL A 176 14.84 -11.05 -17.91
C VAL A 176 16.25 -10.97 -17.32
N PHE A 177 16.54 -9.88 -16.61
CA PHE A 177 17.80 -9.65 -15.93
C PHE A 177 17.69 -9.98 -14.42
N PRO A 178 18.61 -10.78 -13.86
CA PRO A 178 18.73 -11.03 -12.42
C PRO A 178 19.47 -9.89 -11.71
N ILE A 179 18.77 -9.09 -10.90
CA ILE A 179 19.38 -8.12 -9.99
C ILE A 179 20.19 -8.89 -8.94
N SER A 180 21.46 -8.51 -8.78
CA SER A 180 22.35 -9.13 -7.80
C SER A 180 22.04 -8.63 -6.40
N GLU A 181 21.55 -9.53 -5.53
CA GLU A 181 21.35 -9.24 -4.12
C GLU A 181 22.66 -8.80 -3.46
N ALA A 182 23.78 -9.44 -3.81
CA ALA A 182 25.08 -9.11 -3.28
C ALA A 182 25.52 -7.66 -3.60
N LEU A 183 25.09 -7.09 -4.73
CA LEU A 183 25.28 -5.68 -5.04
C LEU A 183 24.26 -4.79 -4.28
N ARG A 184 22.99 -5.21 -4.16
CA ARG A 184 21.95 -4.49 -3.37
C ARG A 184 22.39 -4.21 -1.93
N TYR A 185 23.03 -5.18 -1.29
CA TYR A 185 23.54 -5.03 0.08
C TYR A 185 24.87 -4.27 0.18
N ARG A 186 25.58 -4.04 -0.93
CA ARG A 186 26.86 -3.31 -0.95
C ARG A 186 26.71 -1.85 -1.35
N LEU A 187 25.81 -1.53 -2.27
CA LEU A 187 25.64 -0.19 -2.83
C LEU A 187 24.44 0.51 -2.16
N PRO A 188 24.62 1.63 -1.45
CA PRO A 188 25.87 2.35 -1.18
C PRO A 188 26.55 2.03 0.17
N PHE A 189 26.10 1.00 0.90
CA PHE A 189 26.44 0.82 2.32
C PHE A 189 27.90 0.44 2.63
N SER A 190 28.56 -0.32 1.75
CA SER A 190 29.97 -0.71 1.88
C SER A 190 30.90 0.44 1.48
N GLU A 191 32.20 0.38 1.80
CA GLU A 191 33.17 1.35 1.29
C GLU A 191 33.21 1.34 -0.25
N ALA A 192 33.31 2.52 -0.88
CA ALA A 192 33.26 2.64 -2.35
C ALA A 192 34.35 1.79 -3.05
N ALA A 193 35.55 1.74 -2.47
CA ALA A 193 36.65 0.92 -3.00
C ALA A 193 36.33 -0.59 -2.91
N ALA A 194 35.71 -1.04 -1.83
CA ALA A 194 35.31 -2.43 -1.66
C ALA A 194 34.21 -2.83 -2.66
N ALA A 195 33.26 -1.94 -2.92
CA ALA A 195 32.24 -2.15 -3.95
C ALA A 195 32.86 -2.27 -5.35
N VAL A 196 33.83 -1.41 -5.69
CA VAL A 196 34.55 -1.48 -6.98
C VAL A 196 35.31 -2.81 -7.11
N THR A 197 36.10 -3.19 -6.10
CA THR A 197 36.85 -4.45 -6.10
C THR A 197 35.92 -5.65 -6.26
N TYR A 198 34.77 -5.66 -5.59
CA TYR A 198 33.78 -6.72 -5.75
C TYR A 198 33.29 -6.83 -7.22
N ILE A 199 33.08 -5.72 -7.91
CA ILE A 199 32.68 -5.72 -9.33
C ILE A 199 33.81 -6.23 -10.24
N GLU A 200 35.07 -5.86 -9.96
CA GLU A 200 36.23 -6.38 -10.69
C GLU A 200 36.31 -7.91 -10.60
N GLU A 201 35.96 -8.47 -9.45
CA GLU A 201 36.01 -9.90 -9.18
C GLU A 201 34.92 -10.72 -9.88
N ILE A 202 33.80 -10.11 -10.33
CA ILE A 202 32.68 -10.83 -10.95
C ILE A 202 33.12 -11.62 -12.19
N SER A 203 33.70 -10.94 -13.20
CA SER A 203 34.19 -11.62 -14.41
C SER A 203 35.50 -12.40 -14.18
N ALA A 204 36.24 -12.11 -13.10
CA ALA A 204 37.41 -12.89 -12.74
C ALA A 204 37.03 -14.30 -12.27
N HIS A 205 35.94 -14.44 -11.51
CA HIS A 205 35.42 -15.71 -11.04
C HIS A 205 34.54 -16.41 -12.09
N ASN A 206 33.74 -15.65 -12.84
CA ASN A 206 32.86 -16.18 -13.88
C ASN A 206 32.98 -15.37 -15.19
N PRO A 207 33.89 -15.76 -16.10
CA PRO A 207 34.16 -15.02 -17.33
C PRO A 207 32.90 -14.77 -18.18
N GLY A 208 32.67 -13.50 -18.54
CA GLY A 208 31.50 -13.08 -19.33
C GLY A 208 30.30 -12.62 -18.49
N SER A 209 30.42 -12.63 -17.17
CA SER A 209 29.40 -12.13 -16.25
C SER A 209 29.43 -10.61 -16.12
N ALA A 210 28.25 -10.00 -16.12
CA ALA A 210 27.99 -8.62 -15.79
C ALA A 210 27.63 -8.46 -14.30
N GLY A 211 28.01 -7.32 -13.72
CA GLY A 211 27.42 -6.84 -12.47
C GLY A 211 26.09 -6.16 -12.77
N ILE A 212 24.99 -6.75 -12.30
CA ILE A 212 23.63 -6.28 -12.58
C ILE A 212 23.03 -5.69 -11.31
N TYR A 213 22.76 -4.39 -11.30
CA TYR A 213 22.19 -3.67 -10.17
C TYR A 213 20.99 -2.83 -10.61
N PHE A 214 19.88 -2.95 -9.90
CA PHE A 214 18.74 -2.05 -10.01
C PHE A 214 18.01 -2.01 -8.67
N ASP A 215 17.96 -0.85 -8.02
CA ASP A 215 17.46 -0.75 -6.64
C ASP A 215 16.98 0.67 -6.33
N ASP A 216 16.34 0.85 -5.18
CA ASP A 216 15.78 2.12 -4.73
C ASP A 216 16.84 3.21 -4.62
N ILE A 217 16.63 4.34 -5.27
CA ILE A 217 17.51 5.49 -5.19
C ILE A 217 17.50 6.09 -3.78
N GLU A 218 16.42 5.92 -3.03
CA GLU A 218 16.23 6.44 -1.67
C GLU A 218 17.32 5.95 -0.70
N LYS A 219 17.96 4.81 -1.00
CA LYS A 219 19.17 4.29 -0.34
C LYS A 219 20.37 5.23 -0.44
N PHE A 220 20.37 6.12 -1.41
CA PHE A 220 21.46 7.06 -1.69
C PHE A 220 21.25 8.44 -1.06
N GLY A 221 20.28 8.65 -0.16
CA GLY A 221 20.20 9.93 0.55
C GLY A 221 19.02 10.12 1.51
N VAL A 222 17.89 9.44 1.27
CA VAL A 222 16.71 9.56 2.12
C VAL A 222 16.88 8.75 3.40
N TRP A 223 17.33 7.51 3.25
CA TRP A 223 17.43 6.57 4.37
C TRP A 223 18.38 7.10 5.47
N PRO A 224 18.13 6.77 6.74
CA PRO A 224 18.93 7.27 7.86
C PRO A 224 20.44 7.11 7.66
N GLU A 225 21.19 8.21 7.86
CA GLU A 225 22.66 8.37 7.65
C GLU A 225 23.17 8.35 6.21
N THR A 226 22.35 7.96 5.23
CA THR A 226 22.81 7.79 3.84
C THR A 226 23.17 9.10 3.16
N TYR A 227 22.51 10.22 3.48
CA TYR A 227 22.89 11.53 2.94
C TYR A 227 24.34 11.91 3.27
N SER A 228 24.70 11.80 4.55
CA SER A 228 26.05 12.12 5.02
C SER A 228 27.08 11.16 4.41
N TRP A 229 26.74 9.87 4.35
CA TRP A 229 27.59 8.86 3.74
C TRP A 229 27.84 9.09 2.24
N VAL A 230 26.77 9.31 1.48
CA VAL A 230 26.78 9.35 0.03
C VAL A 230 27.34 10.66 -0.51
N TYR A 231 26.94 11.79 0.08
CA TYR A 231 27.27 13.12 -0.43
C TYR A 231 28.32 13.84 0.42
N GLU A 232 28.17 13.92 1.75
CA GLU A 232 29.13 14.68 2.58
C GLU A 232 30.50 13.99 2.66
N LYS A 233 30.52 12.66 2.76
CA LYS A 233 31.74 11.84 2.71
C LYS A 233 32.16 11.45 1.29
N GLY A 234 31.36 11.84 0.29
CA GLY A 234 31.66 11.69 -1.13
C GLY A 234 31.73 10.24 -1.63
N TRP A 235 30.95 9.32 -1.04
CA TRP A 235 30.96 7.91 -1.47
C TRP A 235 30.61 7.75 -2.94
N LEU A 236 29.56 8.45 -3.43
CA LEU A 236 29.09 8.29 -4.82
C LEU A 236 30.16 8.71 -5.82
N GLU A 237 30.80 9.86 -5.61
CA GLU A 237 31.87 10.34 -6.49
C GLU A 237 33.08 9.39 -6.49
N LYS A 238 33.46 8.87 -5.31
CA LYS A 238 34.55 7.88 -5.19
C LYS A 238 34.20 6.58 -5.93
N PHE A 239 32.96 6.11 -5.84
CA PHE A 239 32.49 4.93 -6.54
C PHE A 239 32.53 5.13 -8.07
N LEU A 240 31.93 6.21 -8.57
CA LEU A 240 31.91 6.54 -10.00
C LEU A 240 33.33 6.66 -10.56
N GLN A 241 34.21 7.38 -9.85
CA GLN A 241 35.60 7.54 -10.24
C GLN A 241 36.37 6.21 -10.20
N GLY A 242 36.12 5.36 -9.20
CA GLY A 242 36.74 4.06 -9.07
C GLY A 242 36.37 3.11 -10.20
N VAL A 243 35.08 3.06 -10.57
CA VAL A 243 34.60 2.29 -11.72
C VAL A 243 35.24 2.76 -13.02
N LEU A 244 35.24 4.07 -13.29
CA LEU A 244 35.80 4.62 -14.54
C LEU A 244 37.33 4.47 -14.65
N ASN A 245 38.04 4.43 -13.52
CA ASN A 245 39.48 4.23 -13.49
C ASN A 245 39.88 2.75 -13.57
N SER A 246 38.96 1.82 -13.33
CA SER A 246 39.28 0.40 -13.38
C SER A 246 39.37 -0.08 -14.83
N PRO A 247 40.51 -0.67 -15.25
CA PRO A 247 40.61 -1.30 -16.56
C PRO A 247 39.82 -2.61 -16.65
N HIS A 248 39.24 -3.07 -15.54
CA HIS A 248 38.50 -4.32 -15.41
C HIS A 248 36.98 -4.13 -15.38
N ILE A 249 36.48 -2.89 -15.39
CA ILE A 249 35.04 -2.61 -15.39
C ILE A 249 34.67 -1.79 -16.61
N GLN A 250 33.54 -2.13 -17.24
CA GLN A 250 32.95 -1.36 -18.32
C GLN A 250 31.50 -1.01 -17.96
N PRO A 251 31.20 0.22 -17.50
CA PRO A 251 29.81 0.62 -17.27
C PRO A 251 29.05 0.65 -18.61
N MET A 252 27.83 0.12 -18.63
CA MET A 252 26.97 0.04 -19.81
C MET A 252 25.50 0.27 -19.45
N ARG A 253 24.71 0.75 -20.41
CA ARG A 253 23.24 0.75 -20.32
C ARG A 253 22.71 -0.66 -20.53
N PHE A 254 21.55 -0.96 -19.96
CA PHE A 254 20.91 -2.28 -20.09
C PHE A 254 20.55 -2.57 -21.55
N LYS A 255 19.94 -1.62 -22.27
CA LYS A 255 19.64 -1.79 -23.71
C LYS A 255 20.88 -2.05 -24.56
N ASP A 256 22.01 -1.40 -24.23
CA ASP A 256 23.25 -1.59 -25.00
C ASP A 256 23.81 -3.00 -24.77
N TYR A 257 23.78 -3.46 -23.53
CA TYR A 257 24.17 -4.83 -23.18
C TYR A 257 23.27 -5.87 -23.87
N LEU A 258 21.95 -5.64 -23.85
CA LEU A 258 20.95 -6.48 -24.52
C LEU A 258 21.21 -6.59 -26.04
N HIS A 259 21.57 -5.49 -26.71
CA HIS A 259 21.87 -5.48 -28.14
C HIS A 259 23.20 -6.16 -28.51
N GLN A 260 24.16 -6.15 -27.59
CA GLN A 260 25.51 -6.70 -27.83
C GLN A 260 25.62 -8.20 -27.49
N HIS A 261 24.69 -8.73 -26.69
CA HIS A 261 24.73 -10.10 -26.20
C HIS A 261 23.51 -10.90 -26.64
N ARG A 262 23.57 -12.22 -26.45
CA ARG A 262 22.43 -13.13 -26.63
C ARG A 262 21.99 -13.61 -25.24
N PRO A 263 20.70 -13.93 -25.06
CA PRO A 263 20.25 -14.53 -23.81
C PRO A 263 21.01 -15.84 -23.57
N GLN A 264 21.36 -16.10 -22.31
CA GLN A 264 22.08 -17.31 -21.91
C GLN A 264 21.28 -18.59 -22.19
N GLY A 265 19.96 -18.48 -22.21
CA GLY A 265 19.06 -19.58 -22.53
C GLY A 265 17.61 -19.21 -22.25
N MET A 266 16.75 -20.23 -22.30
CA MET A 266 15.38 -20.14 -21.81
C MET A 266 15.31 -20.42 -20.31
N ILE A 267 14.50 -19.66 -19.59
CA ILE A 267 14.18 -19.89 -18.18
C ILE A 267 12.69 -19.62 -17.91
N TYR A 268 12.09 -20.41 -17.02
CA TYR A 268 10.74 -20.18 -16.52
C TYR A 268 10.82 -19.92 -15.02
N LEU A 269 10.43 -18.71 -14.63
CA LEU A 269 10.53 -18.26 -13.25
C LEU A 269 9.23 -18.58 -12.50
N PRO A 270 9.32 -19.06 -11.24
CA PRO A 270 8.13 -19.26 -10.41
C PRO A 270 7.54 -17.93 -9.95
N THR A 271 6.29 -17.96 -9.47
CA THR A 271 5.66 -16.80 -8.83
C THR A 271 6.31 -16.49 -7.50
N VAL A 272 7.26 -15.58 -7.50
CA VAL A 272 7.98 -15.08 -6.31
C VAL A 272 8.25 -13.57 -6.46
N SER A 273 8.92 -13.00 -5.46
CA SER A 273 9.45 -11.62 -5.44
C SER A 273 10.87 -11.67 -4.84
N TYR A 274 11.44 -10.55 -4.43
CA TYR A 274 12.69 -10.53 -3.67
C TYR A 274 12.55 -11.28 -2.34
N SER A 275 13.66 -11.78 -1.80
CA SER A 275 13.65 -12.80 -0.75
C SER A 275 12.97 -12.37 0.55
N GLU A 276 13.00 -11.08 0.86
CA GLU A 276 12.42 -10.44 2.03
C GLU A 276 10.88 -10.52 1.99
N MET A 277 10.29 -10.46 0.79
CA MET A 277 8.84 -10.58 0.56
C MET A 277 8.27 -11.93 1.00
N ASN A 278 9.10 -12.98 1.04
CA ASN A 278 8.68 -14.31 1.49
C ASN A 278 8.14 -14.29 2.92
N GLU A 279 8.73 -13.49 3.80
CA GLU A 279 8.35 -13.42 5.21
C GLU A 279 7.15 -12.50 5.40
N TRP A 280 7.19 -11.30 4.82
CA TRP A 280 6.15 -10.27 5.03
C TRP A 280 4.76 -10.69 4.54
N THR A 281 4.70 -11.58 3.56
CA THR A 281 3.43 -12.08 3.01
C THR A 281 2.76 -13.16 3.85
N LEU A 282 3.45 -13.68 4.89
CA LEU A 282 2.93 -14.72 5.76
C LEU A 282 2.12 -14.14 6.93
N ALA A 283 1.15 -14.93 7.41
CA ALA A 283 0.50 -14.64 8.68
C ALA A 283 1.51 -14.66 9.84
N PRO A 284 1.27 -13.94 10.94
CA PRO A 284 2.29 -13.69 11.97
C PRO A 284 3.00 -14.95 12.51
N ASP A 285 2.23 -15.99 12.85
CA ASP A 285 2.82 -17.24 13.35
C ASP A 285 3.64 -17.99 12.30
N ALA A 286 3.21 -17.96 11.03
CA ALA A 286 3.95 -18.55 9.93
C ALA A 286 5.23 -17.74 9.64
N ALA A 287 5.16 -16.41 9.68
CA ALA A 287 6.31 -15.52 9.55
C ALA A 287 7.35 -15.76 10.67
N ARG A 288 6.91 -15.90 11.93
CA ARG A 288 7.81 -16.28 13.05
C ARG A 288 8.51 -17.61 12.81
N ASN A 289 7.77 -18.64 12.41
CA ASN A 289 8.34 -19.96 12.12
C ASN A 289 9.32 -19.91 10.95
N TYR A 290 8.99 -19.13 9.91
CA TYR A 290 9.86 -18.90 8.76
C TYR A 290 11.16 -18.19 9.16
N ALA A 291 11.08 -17.10 9.93
CA ALA A 291 12.24 -16.38 10.43
C ALA A 291 13.13 -17.26 11.33
N ALA A 292 12.53 -18.03 12.23
CA ALA A 292 13.25 -18.99 13.08
C ALA A 292 13.97 -20.08 12.25
N PHE A 293 13.33 -20.56 11.18
CA PHE A 293 13.92 -21.51 10.25
C PHE A 293 15.10 -20.90 9.47
N LEU A 294 14.98 -19.67 8.98
CA LEU A 294 16.07 -18.96 8.33
C LEU A 294 17.27 -18.76 9.27
N GLU A 295 17.02 -18.34 10.51
CA GLU A 295 18.07 -18.16 11.50
C GLU A 295 18.76 -19.49 11.85
N GLN A 296 18.00 -20.60 11.91
CA GLN A 296 18.57 -21.93 12.10
C GLN A 296 19.52 -22.34 10.95
N GLU A 297 19.13 -22.10 9.70
CA GLU A 297 19.97 -22.43 8.54
C GLU A 297 21.19 -21.49 8.43
N LYS A 298 21.04 -20.23 8.85
CA LYS A 298 22.14 -19.26 8.96
C LYS A 298 23.14 -19.68 10.04
N ALA A 299 22.68 -19.97 11.25
CA ALA A 299 23.50 -20.43 12.36
C ALA A 299 24.22 -21.75 12.04
N ALA A 300 23.60 -22.59 11.20
CA ALA A 300 24.20 -23.84 10.74
C ALA A 300 25.14 -23.67 9.53
N GLY A 301 25.32 -22.45 8.99
CA GLY A 301 26.19 -22.15 7.85
C GLY A 301 25.74 -22.78 6.53
N ARG A 302 24.43 -23.07 6.39
CA ARG A 302 23.86 -23.73 5.20
C ARG A 302 22.86 -22.86 4.44
N LEU A 303 22.59 -21.65 4.92
CA LEU A 303 21.60 -20.76 4.31
C LEU A 303 21.90 -20.52 2.84
N ASP A 304 23.12 -20.12 2.48
CA ASP A 304 23.48 -19.82 1.09
C ASP A 304 23.25 -21.01 0.14
N LEU A 305 23.60 -22.23 0.59
CA LEU A 305 23.42 -23.45 -0.18
C LEU A 305 21.93 -23.82 -0.35
N ARG A 306 21.10 -23.52 0.65
CA ARG A 306 19.69 -23.96 0.69
C ARG A 306 18.69 -22.88 0.33
N LYS A 307 19.09 -21.61 0.31
CA LYS A 307 18.26 -20.46 -0.09
C LYS A 307 17.47 -20.71 -1.38
N PRO A 308 18.03 -21.35 -2.44
CA PRO A 308 17.27 -21.69 -3.65
C PRO A 308 16.07 -22.61 -3.42
N LEU A 309 16.03 -23.36 -2.32
CA LEU A 309 14.97 -24.32 -1.95
C LEU A 309 14.00 -23.77 -0.89
N ILE A 310 14.33 -22.64 -0.26
CA ILE A 310 13.50 -22.04 0.79
C ILE A 310 12.45 -21.14 0.13
N ARG A 311 11.18 -21.30 0.52
CA ARG A 311 10.04 -20.50 0.04
C ARG A 311 9.23 -20.00 1.23
N GLY A 312 8.72 -18.78 1.13
CA GLY A 312 7.68 -18.27 2.01
C GLY A 312 6.37 -18.05 1.25
N GLY A 313 5.69 -16.94 1.53
CA GLY A 313 4.48 -16.54 0.83
C GLY A 313 4.74 -15.82 -0.50
N ILE A 314 3.66 -15.47 -1.19
CA ILE A 314 3.67 -14.64 -2.41
C ILE A 314 2.93 -13.34 -2.14
N TRP A 315 3.24 -12.26 -2.87
CA TRP A 315 2.66 -10.93 -2.64
C TRP A 315 1.13 -10.93 -2.55
N LYS A 316 0.43 -11.72 -3.37
CA LYS A 316 -1.04 -11.84 -3.34
C LYS A 316 -1.60 -12.31 -1.98
N ASN A 317 -0.81 -12.95 -1.13
CA ASN A 317 -1.22 -13.35 0.22
C ASN A 317 -1.44 -12.14 1.14
N PHE A 318 -0.98 -10.93 0.80
CA PHE A 318 -1.38 -9.72 1.51
C PHE A 318 -2.89 -9.48 1.46
N LEU A 319 -3.56 -9.89 0.38
CA LEU A 319 -5.02 -9.82 0.28
C LEU A 319 -5.68 -10.78 1.30
N THR A 320 -5.08 -11.94 1.56
CA THR A 320 -5.56 -12.84 2.63
C THR A 320 -5.24 -12.30 4.02
N ARG A 321 -4.03 -11.75 4.19
CA ARG A 321 -3.51 -11.25 5.47
C ARG A 321 -4.27 -10.01 5.95
N TYR A 322 -4.58 -9.11 5.02
CA TYR A 322 -5.29 -7.87 5.25
C TYR A 322 -6.61 -7.88 4.47
N PRO A 323 -7.72 -8.32 5.08
CA PRO A 323 -9.05 -8.27 4.48
C PRO A 323 -9.43 -6.89 3.89
N GLU A 324 -8.97 -5.80 4.50
CA GLU A 324 -9.16 -4.42 4.02
C GLU A 324 -8.43 -4.17 2.70
N SER A 325 -7.26 -4.79 2.50
CA SER A 325 -6.55 -4.77 1.22
C SER A 325 -7.30 -5.55 0.15
N ASN A 326 -7.80 -6.75 0.49
CA ASN A 326 -8.63 -7.54 -0.43
C ASN A 326 -9.88 -6.78 -0.85
N TRP A 327 -10.57 -6.18 0.12
CA TRP A 327 -11.75 -5.34 -0.11
C TRP A 327 -11.45 -4.23 -1.12
N MET A 328 -10.44 -3.40 -0.84
CA MET A 328 -9.99 -2.32 -1.72
C MET A 328 -9.62 -2.85 -3.12
N GLN A 329 -8.90 -3.98 -3.19
CA GLN A 329 -8.47 -4.55 -4.47
C GLN A 329 -9.66 -5.05 -5.29
N LYS A 330 -10.66 -5.65 -4.66
CA LYS A 330 -11.84 -6.16 -5.35
C LYS A 330 -12.78 -5.05 -5.78
N ARG A 331 -12.91 -3.99 -4.98
CA ARG A 331 -13.58 -2.74 -5.38
C ARG A 331 -12.92 -2.13 -6.62
N MET A 332 -11.58 -2.04 -6.65
CA MET A 332 -10.82 -1.63 -7.84
C MET A 332 -11.15 -2.50 -9.06
N LEU A 333 -11.16 -3.83 -8.92
CA LEU A 333 -11.46 -4.74 -10.04
C LEU A 333 -12.88 -4.54 -10.60
N GLN A 334 -13.88 -4.32 -9.74
CA GLN A 334 -15.25 -4.04 -10.18
C GLN A 334 -15.32 -2.72 -10.98
N LEU A 335 -14.64 -1.67 -10.51
CA LEU A 335 -14.58 -0.39 -11.22
C LEU A 335 -13.83 -0.50 -12.55
N SER A 336 -12.73 -1.26 -12.60
CA SER A 336 -12.02 -1.58 -13.84
C SER A 336 -12.95 -2.27 -14.84
N GLN A 337 -13.69 -3.29 -14.40
CA GLN A 337 -14.64 -4.01 -15.26
C GLN A 337 -15.71 -3.06 -15.83
N ARG A 338 -16.29 -2.19 -14.99
CA ARG A 338 -17.26 -1.18 -15.43
C ARG A 338 -16.66 -0.20 -16.44
N PHE A 339 -15.45 0.30 -16.17
CA PHE A 339 -14.75 1.21 -17.08
C PHE A 339 -14.49 0.59 -18.45
N HIS A 340 -14.04 -0.67 -18.50
CA HIS A 340 -13.78 -1.37 -19.77
C HIS A 340 -15.04 -1.84 -20.48
N ALA A 341 -16.17 -1.98 -19.78
CA ALA A 341 -17.47 -2.23 -20.40
C ALA A 341 -17.98 -1.03 -21.21
N LEU A 342 -17.48 0.19 -20.93
CA LEU A 342 -17.84 1.37 -21.71
C LEU A 342 -17.24 1.34 -23.12
N PRO A 343 -17.97 1.83 -24.14
CA PRO A 343 -17.39 2.12 -25.45
C PRO A 343 -16.17 3.03 -25.32
N LYS A 344 -15.09 2.78 -26.08
CA LYS A 344 -13.83 3.56 -26.03
C LYS A 344 -14.02 5.08 -26.07
N ARG A 345 -15.02 5.60 -26.80
CA ARG A 345 -15.34 7.04 -26.89
C ARG A 345 -15.86 7.66 -25.59
N GLN A 346 -16.37 6.84 -24.66
CA GLN A 346 -16.88 7.23 -23.35
C GLN A 346 -15.84 7.03 -22.24
N GLN A 347 -14.76 6.28 -22.50
CA GLN A 347 -13.64 6.13 -21.57
C GLN A 347 -12.80 7.42 -21.53
N SER A 348 -13.19 8.37 -20.68
CA SER A 348 -12.48 9.65 -20.53
C SER A 348 -11.06 9.46 -20.00
N LYS A 349 -10.18 10.43 -20.29
CA LYS A 349 -8.81 10.45 -19.74
C LYS A 349 -8.82 10.56 -18.22
N GLN A 350 -9.77 11.29 -17.65
CA GLN A 350 -9.89 11.45 -16.20
C GLN A 350 -10.28 10.13 -15.52
N MET A 351 -11.29 9.41 -16.03
CA MET A 351 -11.65 8.10 -15.49
C MET A 351 -10.51 7.09 -15.58
N ARG A 352 -9.71 7.15 -16.65
CA ARG A 352 -8.51 6.31 -16.78
C ARG A 352 -7.45 6.65 -15.74
N ALA A 353 -7.20 7.95 -15.52
CA ALA A 353 -6.26 8.41 -14.50
C ALA A 353 -6.73 8.01 -13.09
N ASP A 354 -8.02 8.19 -12.77
CA ASP A 354 -8.59 7.75 -11.50
C ASP A 354 -8.45 6.22 -11.36
N LEU A 355 -8.76 5.43 -12.40
CA LEU A 355 -8.54 3.97 -12.38
C LEU A 355 -7.07 3.61 -12.12
N HIS A 356 -6.13 4.30 -12.75
CA HIS A 356 -4.70 4.08 -12.51
C HIS A 356 -4.31 4.41 -11.07
N GLU A 357 -4.79 5.51 -10.51
CA GLU A 357 -4.54 5.86 -9.10
C GLU A 357 -5.10 4.82 -8.14
N THR A 358 -6.26 4.20 -8.44
CA THR A 358 -6.78 3.10 -7.61
C THR A 358 -5.83 1.90 -7.54
N GLN A 359 -4.85 1.79 -8.43
CA GLN A 359 -3.96 0.63 -8.55
C GLN A 359 -2.58 0.87 -7.95
N ALA A 360 -2.34 2.04 -7.33
CA ALA A 360 -1.08 2.35 -6.68
C ALA A 360 -0.78 1.34 -5.56
N ASN A 361 0.32 0.58 -5.70
CA ASN A 361 0.52 -0.64 -4.92
C ASN A 361 0.68 -0.40 -3.41
N ASP A 362 1.26 0.72 -3.00
CA ASP A 362 1.77 0.94 -1.63
C ASP A 362 0.67 0.78 -0.57
N ALA A 363 -0.56 1.18 -0.88
CA ALA A 363 -1.70 1.09 0.03
C ALA A 363 -2.21 -0.35 0.23
N TYR A 364 -1.76 -1.33 -0.57
CA TYR A 364 -2.30 -2.70 -0.58
C TYR A 364 -1.51 -3.69 0.28
N TRP A 365 -0.36 -3.32 0.82
CA TRP A 365 0.48 -4.28 1.54
C TRP A 365 1.37 -3.60 2.58
N HIS A 366 2.06 -4.39 3.39
CA HIS A 366 2.99 -3.89 4.40
C HIS A 366 4.24 -4.76 4.45
N GLY A 367 5.40 -4.12 4.38
CA GLY A 367 6.71 -4.74 4.58
C GLY A 367 7.47 -4.00 5.68
N LEU A 368 8.53 -3.28 5.31
CA LEU A 368 9.19 -2.34 6.23
C LEU A 368 8.56 -0.93 6.19
N PHE A 369 8.09 -0.50 5.02
CA PHE A 369 7.53 0.84 4.82
C PHE A 369 6.03 0.79 5.11
N GLY A 370 5.52 1.80 5.84
CA GLY A 370 4.20 1.77 6.47
C GLY A 370 3.07 1.22 5.59
N GLY A 371 3.05 1.52 4.28
CA GLY A 371 2.18 0.84 3.31
C GLY A 371 0.70 0.96 3.67
N ILE A 372 -0.02 -0.16 3.70
CA ILE A 372 -1.43 -0.21 4.12
C ILE A 372 -1.67 0.38 5.52
N TYR A 373 -0.68 0.46 6.41
CA TYR A 373 -0.85 1.11 7.71
C TYR A 373 -0.89 2.65 7.63
N LEU A 374 -0.56 3.27 6.49
CA LEU A 374 -0.59 4.71 6.30
C LEU A 374 -1.96 5.17 5.77
N PRO A 375 -2.81 5.85 6.57
CA PRO A 375 -4.17 6.18 6.16
C PRO A 375 -4.24 7.14 4.96
N HIS A 376 -3.22 7.98 4.77
CA HIS A 376 -3.19 8.92 3.65
C HIS A 376 -2.98 8.21 2.30
N LEU A 377 -2.32 7.05 2.28
CA LEU A 377 -2.14 6.24 1.07
C LEU A 377 -3.45 5.51 0.71
N ARG A 378 -4.07 4.84 1.68
CA ARG A 378 -5.39 4.21 1.47
C ARG A 378 -6.45 5.21 1.05
N ARG A 379 -6.48 6.38 1.69
CA ARG A 379 -7.41 7.46 1.36
C ARG A 379 -7.22 7.96 -0.06
N ALA A 380 -5.99 8.08 -0.57
CA ALA A 380 -5.76 8.50 -1.95
C ALA A 380 -6.33 7.47 -2.95
N VAL A 381 -6.17 6.18 -2.65
CA VAL A 381 -6.75 5.08 -3.44
C VAL A 381 -8.29 5.12 -3.39
N TYR A 382 -8.90 5.24 -2.19
CA TYR A 382 -10.35 5.38 -2.06
C TYR A 382 -10.89 6.65 -2.72
N GLN A 383 -10.18 7.79 -2.62
CA GLN A 383 -10.57 9.02 -3.30
C GLN A 383 -10.67 8.82 -4.82
N ALA A 384 -9.69 8.12 -5.41
CA ALA A 384 -9.74 7.76 -6.82
C ALA A 384 -10.90 6.80 -7.14
N MET A 385 -11.18 5.82 -6.27
CA MET A 385 -12.32 4.91 -6.43
C MET A 385 -13.65 5.64 -6.42
N VAL A 386 -13.89 6.51 -5.42
CA VAL A 386 -15.14 7.25 -5.26
C VAL A 386 -15.35 8.23 -6.42
N ARG A 387 -14.28 8.90 -6.89
CA ARG A 387 -14.34 9.73 -8.10
C ARG A 387 -14.67 8.94 -9.36
N LEU A 388 -14.03 7.78 -9.55
CA LEU A 388 -14.27 6.93 -10.70
C LEU A 388 -15.70 6.38 -10.69
N GLU A 389 -16.17 5.89 -9.55
CA GLU A 389 -17.52 5.34 -9.40
C GLU A 389 -18.59 6.40 -9.69
N ALA A 390 -18.46 7.61 -9.14
CA ALA A 390 -19.37 8.71 -9.40
C ALA A 390 -19.39 9.16 -10.88
N GLN A 391 -18.26 9.03 -11.60
CA GLN A 391 -18.21 9.29 -13.04
C GLN A 391 -18.88 8.16 -13.84
N LEU A 392 -18.64 6.91 -13.46
CA LEU A 392 -19.25 5.74 -14.10
C LEU A 392 -20.77 5.72 -13.91
N ASP A 393 -21.28 6.06 -12.72
CA ASP A 393 -22.72 6.08 -12.42
C ASP A 393 -23.50 7.07 -13.30
N LYS A 394 -22.86 8.15 -13.78
CA LYS A 394 -23.47 9.10 -14.73
C LYS A 394 -23.64 8.53 -16.15
N ILE A 395 -22.93 7.45 -16.48
CA ILE A 395 -22.90 6.85 -17.83
C ILE A 395 -23.59 5.48 -17.82
N GLN A 396 -23.31 4.69 -16.78
CA GLN A 396 -23.81 3.35 -16.53
C GLN A 396 -24.36 3.31 -15.10
N GLU A 397 -25.60 3.79 -14.95
CA GLU A 397 -26.33 3.82 -13.69
C GLU A 397 -26.46 2.41 -13.08
N ARG A 398 -26.34 2.32 -11.76
CA ARG A 398 -26.50 1.09 -10.98
C ARG A 398 -27.85 1.09 -10.26
N PRO A 399 -28.44 -0.08 -9.96
CA PRO A 399 -29.57 -0.15 -9.04
C PRO A 399 -29.17 0.42 -7.67
N GLY A 400 -30.03 1.25 -7.08
CA GLY A 400 -29.81 1.83 -5.76
C GLY A 400 -29.66 0.81 -4.63
N LEU A 401 -30.06 -0.44 -4.88
CA LEU A 401 -29.86 -1.57 -3.97
C LEU A 401 -29.53 -2.85 -4.75
N GLN A 402 -28.45 -3.55 -4.37
CA GLN A 402 -28.07 -4.83 -4.96
C GLN A 402 -27.16 -5.66 -4.03
N PHE A 403 -27.28 -6.99 -4.12
CA PHE A 403 -26.40 -7.93 -3.43
C PHE A 403 -25.28 -8.39 -4.37
N ILE A 404 -24.04 -8.33 -3.90
CA ILE A 404 -22.84 -8.72 -4.64
C ILE A 404 -21.82 -9.27 -3.64
N ASP A 405 -21.28 -10.46 -3.88
CA ASP A 405 -20.06 -10.93 -3.23
C ASP A 405 -18.87 -10.12 -3.77
N VAL A 406 -18.45 -9.10 -3.02
CA VAL A 406 -17.43 -8.16 -3.46
C VAL A 406 -16.07 -8.77 -3.30
N ASP A 407 -15.78 -9.26 -2.11
CA ASP A 407 -14.44 -9.66 -1.71
C ASP A 407 -14.09 -11.11 -2.10
N MET A 408 -15.05 -11.81 -2.69
CA MET A 408 -14.98 -13.18 -3.20
C MET A 408 -14.82 -14.21 -2.08
N ASP A 409 -15.42 -13.96 -0.91
CA ASP A 409 -15.42 -14.89 0.22
C ASP A 409 -16.60 -15.89 0.21
N GLY A 410 -17.54 -15.74 -0.74
CA GLY A 410 -18.73 -16.56 -0.88
C GLY A 410 -19.97 -16.01 -0.17
N HIS A 411 -19.89 -14.84 0.46
CA HIS A 411 -20.99 -14.14 1.10
C HIS A 411 -21.27 -12.82 0.36
N GLU A 412 -22.56 -12.56 0.07
CA GLU A 412 -22.92 -11.33 -0.62
C GLU A 412 -22.97 -10.13 0.35
N GLU A 413 -22.35 -9.02 -0.05
CA GLU A 413 -22.58 -7.71 0.54
C GLU A 413 -23.74 -6.98 -0.12
N LEU A 414 -24.40 -6.14 0.67
CA LEU A 414 -25.47 -5.28 0.21
C LEU A 414 -24.93 -3.90 -0.12
N TYR A 415 -24.94 -3.55 -1.41
CA TYR A 415 -24.81 -2.17 -1.87
C TYR A 415 -26.13 -1.45 -1.67
N TYR A 416 -26.06 -0.28 -1.04
CA TYR A 416 -27.19 0.63 -0.90
C TYR A 416 -26.70 2.06 -1.12
N HIS A 417 -27.17 2.73 -2.18
CA HIS A 417 -26.65 4.03 -2.57
C HIS A 417 -27.72 4.98 -3.11
N ASN A 418 -27.39 6.27 -3.15
CA ASN A 418 -28.10 7.31 -3.87
C ASN A 418 -27.08 8.24 -4.57
N ASP A 419 -27.52 9.39 -5.08
CA ASP A 419 -26.65 10.35 -5.79
C ASP A 419 -25.61 11.05 -4.90
N HIS A 420 -25.70 10.92 -3.58
CA HIS A 420 -24.86 11.63 -2.61
C HIS A 420 -23.86 10.73 -1.88
N GLN A 421 -24.25 9.47 -1.63
CA GLN A 421 -23.48 8.55 -0.81
C GLN A 421 -23.81 7.08 -1.10
N GLN A 422 -22.93 6.20 -0.65
CA GLN A 422 -23.06 4.75 -0.74
C GLN A 422 -22.73 4.12 0.60
N LEU A 423 -23.48 3.07 0.93
CA LEU A 423 -23.14 2.11 1.99
C LEU A 423 -22.93 0.75 1.33
N ILE A 424 -21.90 0.04 1.80
CA ILE A 424 -21.77 -1.39 1.56
C ILE A 424 -21.85 -2.10 2.90
N ILE A 425 -22.88 -2.92 3.05
CA ILE A 425 -23.27 -3.53 4.32
C ILE A 425 -22.99 -5.02 4.25
N ARG A 426 -22.32 -5.57 5.28
CA ARG A 426 -22.20 -7.03 5.47
C ARG A 426 -23.41 -7.54 6.23
N PRO A 427 -24.34 -8.29 5.60
CA PRO A 427 -25.61 -8.64 6.23
C PRO A 427 -25.46 -9.46 7.50
N THR A 428 -24.53 -10.43 7.49
CA THR A 428 -24.29 -11.34 8.61
C THR A 428 -22.84 -11.24 9.10
N PRO A 429 -22.59 -11.46 10.40
CA PRO A 429 -23.58 -11.67 11.47
C PRO A 429 -24.17 -10.36 12.02
N SER A 430 -23.59 -9.20 11.68
CA SER A 430 -23.87 -7.94 12.38
C SER A 430 -24.68 -6.93 11.58
N GLY A 431 -24.93 -7.11 10.28
CA GLY A 431 -25.56 -6.08 9.46
C GLY A 431 -24.75 -4.77 9.45
N ALA A 432 -23.43 -4.85 9.59
CA ALA A 432 -22.54 -3.69 9.78
C ALA A 432 -22.13 -3.04 8.45
N VAL A 433 -21.88 -1.74 8.49
CA VAL A 433 -21.40 -0.95 7.34
C VAL A 433 -19.88 -1.13 7.22
N ALA A 434 -19.45 -1.81 6.15
CA ALA A 434 -18.03 -2.05 5.84
C ALA A 434 -17.40 -0.90 5.04
N GLU A 435 -18.17 -0.26 4.15
CA GLU A 435 -17.74 0.90 3.36
C GLU A 435 -18.83 1.97 3.39
N TRP A 436 -18.44 3.23 3.51
CA TRP A 436 -19.35 4.37 3.49
C TRP A 436 -18.73 5.52 2.69
N ASP A 437 -19.10 5.61 1.42
CA ASP A 437 -18.58 6.63 0.52
C ASP A 437 -19.43 7.89 0.53
N CYS A 438 -18.77 9.04 0.60
CA CYS A 438 -19.36 10.34 0.34
C CYS A 438 -18.90 10.85 -1.03
N TYR A 439 -19.81 10.89 -2.01
CA TYR A 439 -19.45 11.29 -3.37
C TYR A 439 -19.02 12.75 -3.47
N LYS A 440 -19.56 13.67 -2.65
CA LYS A 440 -19.18 15.09 -2.69
C LYS A 440 -17.75 15.31 -2.16
N LEU A 441 -17.38 14.61 -1.09
CA LEU A 441 -16.05 14.69 -0.47
C LEU A 441 -15.01 13.78 -1.13
N HIS A 442 -15.47 12.85 -1.97
CA HIS A 442 -14.65 11.78 -2.53
C HIS A 442 -14.01 10.93 -1.42
N HIS A 443 -14.69 10.74 -0.30
CA HIS A 443 -14.10 10.16 0.91
C HIS A 443 -14.86 8.92 1.36
N ASN A 444 -14.13 7.87 1.74
CA ASN A 444 -14.69 6.68 2.37
C ASN A 444 -14.53 6.77 3.89
N LEU A 445 -15.63 6.92 4.62
CA LEU A 445 -15.66 6.96 6.08
C LEU A 445 -15.37 5.60 6.72
N GLY A 446 -15.47 4.50 5.95
CA GLY A 446 -15.12 3.14 6.36
C GLY A 446 -13.67 2.74 6.07
N ASP A 447 -12.79 3.66 5.62
CA ASP A 447 -11.36 3.40 5.38
C ASP A 447 -10.56 3.19 6.68
N THR A 448 -10.89 2.10 7.37
CA THR A 448 -10.32 1.70 8.66
C THR A 448 -9.33 0.56 8.48
N LEU A 449 -8.57 0.27 9.53
CA LEU A 449 -7.67 -0.88 9.56
C LEU A 449 -7.66 -1.47 10.97
N ALA A 450 -8.03 -2.74 11.08
CA ALA A 450 -8.03 -3.42 12.39
C ALA A 450 -6.60 -3.67 12.91
N ARG A 451 -6.44 -3.62 14.23
CA ARG A 451 -5.21 -4.05 14.92
C ARG A 451 -5.00 -5.53 14.71
N ARG A 452 -3.81 -5.87 14.22
CA ARG A 452 -3.39 -7.24 13.97
C ARG A 452 -2.06 -7.49 14.64
N ASP A 453 -1.83 -8.75 15.00
CA ASP A 453 -0.50 -9.18 15.37
C ASP A 453 0.42 -9.08 14.15
N GLU A 454 1.67 -8.75 14.40
CA GLU A 454 2.72 -8.57 13.40
C GLU A 454 3.96 -9.30 13.91
N ALA A 455 4.62 -10.08 13.05
CA ALA A 455 5.75 -10.90 13.49
C ALA A 455 6.87 -10.04 14.10
N TYR A 456 7.08 -8.83 13.58
CA TYR A 456 8.08 -7.89 14.09
C TYR A 456 7.75 -7.32 15.48
N TYR A 457 6.52 -7.47 16.00
CA TYR A 457 6.19 -7.07 17.38
C TYR A 457 6.99 -7.86 18.41
N ASP A 458 7.54 -9.02 18.07
CA ASP A 458 8.42 -9.76 18.95
C ASP A 458 9.70 -8.98 19.29
N LYS A 459 10.15 -8.06 18.42
CA LYS A 459 11.25 -7.12 18.75
C LYS A 459 10.88 -6.23 19.92
N ILE A 460 9.62 -5.79 19.99
CA ILE A 460 9.09 -4.95 21.07
C ILE A 460 8.90 -5.79 22.34
N ARG A 461 8.26 -6.96 22.22
CA ARG A 461 7.97 -7.87 23.36
C ARG A 461 9.23 -8.36 24.06
N HIS A 462 10.32 -8.59 23.31
CA HIS A 462 11.60 -9.05 23.86
C HIS A 462 12.56 -7.91 24.23
N GLY A 463 12.15 -6.65 24.11
CA GLY A 463 12.97 -5.49 24.48
C GLY A 463 14.26 -5.37 23.66
N ALA A 464 14.21 -5.70 22.37
CA ALA A 464 15.38 -5.59 21.50
C ALA A 464 15.87 -4.13 21.44
N VAL A 465 17.17 -3.95 21.66
CA VAL A 465 17.86 -2.66 21.57
C VAL A 465 18.78 -2.68 20.36
N ASP A 466 19.02 -1.51 19.76
CA ASP A 466 19.77 -1.32 18.52
C ASP A 466 21.06 -2.16 18.44
N HIS A 467 21.28 -2.83 17.30
CA HIS A 467 22.52 -3.58 17.05
C HIS A 467 23.70 -2.63 16.83
N ALA A 468 24.91 -3.06 17.22
CA ALA A 468 26.12 -2.27 17.03
C ALA A 468 26.39 -1.98 15.55
N THR A 469 26.81 -0.75 15.24
CA THR A 469 27.29 -0.33 13.91
C THR A 469 28.31 -1.33 13.35
N PRO A 470 28.20 -1.74 12.08
CA PRO A 470 29.20 -2.59 11.42
C PRO A 470 30.61 -2.02 11.58
N SER A 471 31.64 -2.89 11.64
CA SER A 471 33.04 -2.44 11.77
C SER A 471 33.56 -1.71 10.52
N GLU A 472 32.91 -1.91 9.36
CA GLU A 472 33.18 -1.27 8.08
C GLU A 472 31.84 -0.88 7.41
N GLY A 473 31.67 0.39 7.02
CA GLY A 473 30.45 0.90 6.37
C GLY A 473 29.34 1.38 7.34
N ILE A 474 28.12 1.50 6.82
CA ILE A 474 26.91 1.87 7.58
C ILE A 474 25.86 0.74 7.56
N ALA A 475 24.99 0.69 8.58
CA ALA A 475 23.91 -0.29 8.65
C ALA A 475 22.76 0.02 7.66
N SER A 476 22.08 -1.02 7.19
CA SER A 476 20.85 -0.89 6.40
C SER A 476 19.66 -0.50 7.30
N ALA A 477 18.63 0.13 6.73
CA ALA A 477 17.39 0.45 7.46
C ALA A 477 16.70 -0.79 8.03
N HIS A 478 16.88 -1.97 7.41
CA HIS A 478 16.33 -3.24 7.88
C HIS A 478 16.89 -3.70 9.24
N ASP A 479 18.08 -3.21 9.63
CA ASP A 479 18.81 -3.68 10.80
C ASP A 479 18.61 -2.79 12.05
N ARG A 480 17.87 -1.67 11.92
CA ARG A 480 17.70 -0.68 12.98
C ARG A 480 16.40 -0.85 13.77
N ILE A 481 16.47 -0.57 15.07
CA ILE A 481 15.30 -0.56 15.96
C ILE A 481 15.24 0.79 16.70
N SER A 482 14.28 1.62 16.30
CA SER A 482 13.97 2.90 16.97
C SER A 482 12.47 3.02 17.24
N PHE A 483 12.11 3.89 18.19
CA PHE A 483 10.73 4.15 18.59
C PHE A 483 10.45 5.65 18.47
N LYS A 484 9.50 6.05 17.63
CA LYS A 484 9.03 7.45 17.50
C LYS A 484 8.03 7.82 18.59
N THR A 485 7.25 6.84 19.04
CA THR A 485 6.25 6.98 20.10
C THR A 485 6.43 5.87 21.13
N GLU A 486 5.99 6.11 22.36
CA GLU A 486 5.89 5.06 23.37
C GLU A 486 4.87 4.00 22.94
N ILE A 487 5.27 2.73 23.03
CA ILE A 487 4.47 1.56 22.67
C ILE A 487 4.43 0.62 23.87
N THR A 488 3.23 0.29 24.30
CA THR A 488 2.94 -0.59 25.44
C THR A 488 2.43 -1.95 24.96
N ALA A 489 2.31 -2.93 25.86
CA ALA A 489 1.75 -4.24 25.52
C ALA A 489 0.28 -4.17 25.07
N GLU A 490 -0.49 -3.18 25.56
CA GLU A 490 -1.89 -2.96 25.19
C GLU A 490 -2.02 -2.50 23.72
N ASP A 491 -1.06 -1.72 23.24
CA ASP A 491 -1.02 -1.24 21.85
C ASP A 491 -0.80 -2.38 20.84
N LEU A 492 -0.37 -3.56 21.30
CA LEU A 492 -0.07 -4.74 20.47
C LEU A 492 -1.22 -5.77 20.47
N LEU A 493 -2.34 -5.49 21.15
CA LEU A 493 -3.50 -6.37 21.14
C LEU A 493 -4.22 -6.31 19.79
N ALA A 494 -4.53 -7.48 19.24
CA ALA A 494 -5.31 -7.59 18.02
C ALA A 494 -6.81 -7.40 18.29
N ASP A 495 -7.52 -6.82 17.34
CA ASP A 495 -8.98 -6.78 17.37
C ASP A 495 -9.58 -8.16 17.13
N THR A 496 -10.69 -8.43 17.80
CA THR A 496 -11.43 -9.69 17.68
C THR A 496 -12.52 -9.65 16.61
N ALA A 497 -12.78 -8.48 16.04
CA ALA A 497 -13.78 -8.25 14.99
C ALA A 497 -13.29 -7.15 14.03
N PRO A 498 -13.78 -7.12 12.77
CA PRO A 498 -13.48 -6.04 11.85
C PRO A 498 -13.94 -4.66 12.38
N CYS A 499 -13.22 -3.60 12.00
CA CYS A 499 -13.52 -2.22 12.39
C CYS A 499 -14.64 -1.58 11.55
N HIS A 500 -15.76 -2.29 11.40
CA HIS A 500 -16.93 -1.80 10.66
C HIS A 500 -17.86 -0.95 11.53
N SER A 501 -18.63 -0.06 10.91
CA SER A 501 -19.58 0.81 11.61
C SER A 501 -20.93 0.15 11.85
N PHE A 502 -21.62 0.56 12.92
CA PHE A 502 -22.92 0.05 13.37
C PHE A 502 -22.88 -1.45 13.69
N GLN A 503 -22.03 -1.77 14.68
CA GLN A 503 -22.01 -3.06 15.36
C GLN A 503 -22.58 -2.88 16.76
N GLU A 504 -23.40 -3.82 17.23
CA GLU A 504 -24.17 -3.64 18.46
C GLU A 504 -23.92 -4.71 19.51
N TRP A 505 -24.01 -4.30 20.76
CA TRP A 505 -23.96 -5.16 21.94
C TRP A 505 -25.13 -4.84 22.87
N LEU A 506 -25.64 -5.88 23.51
CA LEU A 506 -26.51 -5.73 24.67
C LEU A 506 -25.72 -6.22 25.89
N ASP A 507 -25.47 -5.29 26.81
CA ASP A 507 -24.48 -5.42 27.88
C ASP A 507 -23.11 -5.79 27.30
N ASN A 508 -22.68 -7.04 27.44
CA ASN A 508 -21.40 -7.56 26.93
C ASN A 508 -21.57 -8.63 25.84
N VAL A 509 -22.77 -8.80 25.30
CA VAL A 509 -23.07 -9.83 24.31
C VAL A 509 -23.41 -9.19 22.97
N ALA A 510 -22.69 -9.60 21.92
CA ALA A 510 -22.92 -9.09 20.56
C ALA A 510 -24.31 -9.45 20.05
N VAL A 511 -24.99 -8.50 19.42
CA VAL A 511 -26.25 -8.72 18.70
C VAL A 511 -25.94 -9.41 17.38
N THR A 512 -26.70 -10.46 17.05
CA THR A 512 -26.59 -11.15 15.75
C THR A 512 -27.87 -11.00 14.96
N TYR A 513 -27.75 -10.78 13.65
CA TYR A 513 -28.86 -10.59 12.71
C TYR A 513 -28.84 -11.72 11.67
N PRO A 514 -29.50 -12.86 11.94
CA PRO A 514 -29.58 -13.97 11.00
C PRO A 514 -30.50 -13.68 9.81
N GLU A 515 -31.42 -12.74 9.96
CA GLU A 515 -32.42 -12.41 8.95
C GLU A 515 -32.20 -11.00 8.40
N ASN A 516 -32.26 -10.87 7.08
CA ASN A 516 -32.26 -9.58 6.39
C ASN A 516 -33.39 -9.54 5.36
N SER A 517 -33.93 -8.35 5.13
CA SER A 517 -35.01 -8.11 4.17
C SER A 517 -34.95 -6.68 3.64
N ILE A 518 -35.57 -6.44 2.49
CA ILE A 518 -35.74 -5.10 1.94
C ILE A 518 -37.21 -4.69 2.08
N VAL A 519 -37.47 -3.58 2.78
CA VAL A 519 -38.82 -3.04 2.99
C VAL A 519 -38.84 -1.62 2.46
N GLN A 520 -39.66 -1.34 1.44
CA GLN A 520 -39.76 -0.01 0.82
C GLN A 520 -38.37 0.55 0.41
N ASP A 521 -37.57 -0.27 -0.29
CA ASP A 521 -36.21 0.07 -0.75
C ASP A 521 -35.23 0.44 0.38
N THR A 522 -35.55 0.05 1.61
CA THR A 522 -34.71 0.22 2.80
C THR A 522 -34.24 -1.15 3.28
N PRO A 523 -32.95 -1.36 3.57
CA PRO A 523 -32.49 -2.58 4.23
C PRO A 523 -32.90 -2.67 5.69
N HIS A 524 -33.42 -3.83 6.06
CA HIS A 524 -33.82 -4.20 7.41
C HIS A 524 -33.13 -5.49 7.84
N PHE A 525 -32.63 -5.51 9.07
CA PHE A 525 -31.97 -6.64 9.71
C PHE A 525 -32.72 -6.97 11.00
N THR A 526 -33.05 -8.25 11.19
CA THR A 526 -33.78 -8.75 12.37
C THR A 526 -32.96 -9.83 13.05
N GLY A 527 -32.90 -9.73 14.38
CA GLY A 527 -32.03 -10.56 15.18
C GLY A 527 -32.21 -10.32 16.66
N GLY A 528 -31.14 -10.54 17.43
CA GLY A 528 -31.22 -10.43 18.87
C GLY A 528 -30.01 -10.97 19.62
N VAL A 529 -30.17 -11.04 20.94
CA VAL A 529 -29.24 -11.68 21.87
C VAL A 529 -29.96 -12.84 22.52
N ALA A 530 -29.58 -14.07 22.14
CA ALA A 530 -30.26 -15.30 22.56
C ALA A 530 -31.80 -15.19 22.39
N ASP A 531 -32.57 -15.83 23.28
CA ASP A 531 -34.03 -15.75 23.31
C ASP A 531 -34.56 -14.61 24.20
N SER A 532 -33.70 -13.69 24.66
CA SER A 532 -34.05 -12.68 25.68
C SER A 532 -34.35 -11.30 25.11
N TRP A 533 -33.71 -10.91 24.01
CA TRP A 533 -33.94 -9.60 23.38
C TRP A 533 -33.99 -9.72 21.87
N ALA A 534 -35.06 -9.20 21.27
CA ALA A 534 -35.16 -9.02 19.84
C ALA A 534 -34.71 -7.60 19.46
N VAL A 535 -33.90 -7.52 18.41
CA VAL A 535 -33.35 -6.27 17.88
C VAL A 535 -33.63 -6.22 16.39
N SER A 536 -34.22 -5.11 15.94
CA SER A 536 -34.36 -4.78 14.51
C SER A 536 -33.54 -3.54 14.19
N LYS A 537 -32.79 -3.57 13.10
CA LYS A 537 -31.97 -2.47 12.58
C LYS A 537 -32.39 -2.12 11.15
N ALA A 538 -32.44 -0.83 10.83
CA ALA A 538 -32.72 -0.36 9.48
C ALA A 538 -31.82 0.81 9.11
N TYR A 539 -31.36 0.85 7.85
CA TYR A 539 -30.57 1.96 7.30
C TYR A 539 -31.37 2.67 6.22
N SER A 540 -31.64 3.96 6.37
CA SER A 540 -32.34 4.78 5.37
C SER A 540 -31.43 5.89 4.86
N LEU A 541 -31.16 5.90 3.55
CA LEU A 541 -30.41 6.98 2.92
C LEU A 541 -31.33 8.14 2.56
N THR A 542 -30.94 9.34 2.97
CA THR A 542 -31.60 10.60 2.63
C THR A 542 -30.68 11.48 1.79
N HIS A 543 -31.19 12.62 1.31
CA HIS A 543 -30.37 13.63 0.62
C HIS A 543 -29.34 14.31 1.54
N LYS A 544 -29.54 14.27 2.87
CA LYS A 544 -28.64 14.92 3.85
C LYS A 544 -27.68 13.96 4.51
N GLY A 545 -27.93 12.66 4.43
CA GLY A 545 -27.15 11.66 5.15
C GLY A 545 -27.93 10.39 5.48
N LEU A 546 -27.44 9.65 6.47
CA LEU A 546 -27.89 8.31 6.85
C LEU A 546 -28.75 8.38 8.12
N ILE A 547 -29.90 7.70 8.12
CA ILE A 547 -30.66 7.42 9.34
C ILE A 547 -30.50 5.93 9.68
N VAL A 548 -30.05 5.64 10.88
CA VAL A 548 -30.01 4.27 11.43
C VAL A 548 -31.04 4.18 12.54
N HIS A 549 -32.02 3.29 12.37
CA HIS A 549 -33.09 3.09 13.35
C HIS A 549 -33.00 1.70 13.96
N PHE A 550 -33.00 1.66 15.29
CA PHE A 550 -33.05 0.46 16.10
C PHE A 550 -34.39 0.34 16.80
N ARG A 551 -34.95 -0.86 16.79
CA ARG A 551 -36.08 -1.26 17.64
C ARG A 551 -35.62 -2.43 18.51
N ILE A 552 -35.65 -2.24 19.83
CA ILE A 552 -35.19 -3.22 20.81
C ILE A 552 -36.36 -3.59 21.70
N GLU A 553 -36.62 -4.88 21.87
CA GLU A 553 -37.72 -5.38 22.69
C GLU A 553 -37.32 -6.65 23.45
N SER A 554 -37.77 -6.75 24.70
CA SER A 554 -37.68 -7.98 25.50
C SER A 554 -39.09 -8.53 25.78
N PRO A 555 -39.23 -9.85 25.98
CA PRO A 555 -40.49 -10.47 26.37
C PRO A 555 -41.08 -9.84 27.63
N ALA A 556 -42.38 -9.60 27.66
CA ALA A 556 -43.09 -9.02 28.81
C ALA A 556 -42.98 -9.86 30.10
N SER A 557 -42.62 -11.15 29.98
CA SER A 557 -42.37 -12.06 31.11
C SER A 557 -41.03 -11.81 31.81
N GLN A 558 -40.12 -11.06 31.20
CA GLN A 558 -38.81 -10.74 31.74
C GLN A 558 -38.93 -9.42 32.54
N GLN A 559 -39.23 -9.53 33.83
CA GLN A 559 -39.33 -8.39 34.76
C GLN A 559 -38.08 -8.25 35.65
N ASN A 560 -36.92 -8.70 35.17
CA ASN A 560 -35.68 -8.55 35.93
C ASN A 560 -35.41 -7.06 36.19
N VAL A 561 -34.99 -6.76 37.42
CA VAL A 561 -34.75 -5.39 37.92
C VAL A 561 -33.35 -4.87 37.52
N GLU A 562 -32.59 -5.67 36.78
CA GLU A 562 -31.25 -5.28 36.32
C GLU A 562 -31.35 -4.28 35.16
N SER A 563 -30.55 -3.22 35.24
CA SER A 563 -30.38 -2.24 34.17
C SER A 563 -29.60 -2.90 33.04
N HIS A 564 -30.18 -2.96 31.85
CA HIS A 564 -29.51 -3.43 30.64
C HIS A 564 -29.05 -2.22 29.82
N HIS A 565 -27.97 -2.36 29.07
CA HIS A 565 -27.46 -1.29 28.22
C HIS A 565 -27.35 -1.76 26.77
N PHE A 566 -27.85 -0.95 25.84
CA PHE A 566 -27.62 -1.12 24.41
C PHE A 566 -26.43 -0.26 23.99
N GLN A 567 -25.48 -0.86 23.29
CA GLN A 567 -24.34 -0.18 22.70
C GLN A 567 -24.37 -0.31 21.19
N THR A 568 -24.05 0.77 20.48
CA THR A 568 -23.65 0.72 19.07
C THR A 568 -22.30 1.41 18.87
N ARG A 569 -21.41 0.75 18.11
CA ARG A 569 -20.08 1.26 17.77
C ARG A 569 -20.02 1.71 16.32
N LEU A 570 -19.38 2.85 16.09
CA LEU A 570 -19.03 3.36 14.78
C LEU A 570 -17.50 3.55 14.71
N PHE A 571 -16.93 3.26 13.56
CA PHE A 571 -15.57 3.66 13.21
C PHE A 571 -15.64 4.62 12.03
N LEU A 572 -15.03 5.80 12.19
CA LEU A 572 -15.00 6.83 11.16
C LEU A 572 -13.55 7.15 10.81
N ALA A 573 -13.19 6.97 9.54
CA ALA A 573 -11.88 7.33 9.01
C ALA A 573 -11.75 8.85 8.92
N MET A 574 -11.34 9.47 10.02
CA MET A 574 -11.08 10.91 10.11
C MET A 574 -9.62 11.21 9.70
N PRO A 575 -9.39 12.07 8.71
CA PRO A 575 -8.05 12.41 8.24
C PRO A 575 -7.07 12.96 9.27
N SER A 576 -7.56 13.80 10.18
CA SER A 576 -6.80 14.47 11.21
C SER A 576 -6.79 13.62 12.49
N CYS A 577 -5.72 13.74 13.28
CA CYS A 577 -5.62 13.10 14.59
C CYS A 577 -5.52 14.19 15.67
N ASP A 578 -4.38 14.87 15.70
CA ASP A 578 -4.11 15.99 16.59
C ASP A 578 -4.06 17.32 15.83
N GLY A 579 -4.08 18.42 16.59
CA GLY A 579 -3.97 19.77 16.06
C GLY A 579 -5.30 20.40 15.68
N PRO A 580 -5.29 21.61 15.09
CA PRO A 580 -6.49 22.40 14.86
C PRO A 580 -7.33 21.93 13.66
N ALA A 581 -6.79 21.03 12.82
CA ALA A 581 -7.45 20.59 11.60
C ALA A 581 -8.65 19.67 11.88
N GLY A 582 -8.57 18.85 12.93
CA GLY A 582 -9.67 18.01 13.41
C GLY A 582 -10.26 18.60 14.69
N GLN A 583 -11.59 18.75 14.76
CA GLN A 583 -12.29 19.27 15.94
C GLN A 583 -13.52 18.43 16.25
N PHE A 584 -13.68 18.09 17.53
CA PHE A 584 -14.83 17.38 18.07
C PHE A 584 -15.69 18.31 18.91
N PHE A 585 -17.01 18.31 18.68
CA PHE A 585 -17.98 19.03 19.49
C PHE A 585 -19.09 18.10 19.98
N ALA A 586 -19.51 18.26 21.24
CA ALA A 586 -20.69 17.63 21.81
C ALA A 586 -21.66 18.71 22.30
N ASP A 587 -22.88 18.75 21.75
CA ASP A 587 -23.88 19.79 22.00
C ASP A 587 -23.27 21.21 21.99
N GLU A 588 -22.57 21.54 20.87
CA GLU A 588 -21.86 22.81 20.61
C GLU A 588 -20.61 23.07 21.49
N GLN A 589 -20.28 22.19 22.44
CA GLN A 589 -19.09 22.33 23.28
C GLN A 589 -17.89 21.59 22.68
N SER A 590 -16.80 22.31 22.43
CA SER A 590 -15.54 21.70 21.94
C SER A 590 -14.98 20.71 22.97
N GLN A 591 -14.57 19.55 22.48
CA GLN A 591 -13.89 18.49 23.24
C GLN A 591 -12.41 18.34 22.84
N GLY A 592 -11.93 19.16 21.90
CA GLY A 592 -10.57 19.07 21.35
C GLY A 592 -10.51 18.30 20.02
N GLY A 593 -9.34 17.73 19.71
CA GLY A 593 -9.10 16.90 18.53
C GLY A 593 -9.50 15.43 18.73
N PHE A 594 -9.14 14.56 17.78
CA PHE A 594 -9.50 13.14 17.79
C PHE A 594 -8.46 12.22 18.45
N GLY A 595 -7.27 12.74 18.74
CA GLY A 595 -6.12 11.96 19.22
C GLY A 595 -6.13 11.54 20.69
N LEU A 596 -7.17 11.90 21.47
CA LEU A 596 -7.29 11.52 22.89
C LEU A 596 -8.67 10.94 23.19
N PRO A 597 -8.77 9.96 24.12
CA PRO A 597 -10.06 9.49 24.61
C PRO A 597 -10.86 10.60 25.29
N ILE A 598 -12.13 10.70 24.93
CA ILE A 598 -13.10 11.66 25.46
C ILE A 598 -14.44 10.95 25.67
N GLN A 599 -15.28 11.46 26.56
CA GLN A 599 -16.58 10.86 26.88
C GLN A 599 -17.58 11.92 27.30
N GLY A 600 -18.86 11.60 27.18
CA GLY A 600 -19.94 12.49 27.59
C GLY A 600 -21.23 11.75 27.90
N GLU A 601 -22.18 12.48 28.48
CA GLU A 601 -23.49 11.94 28.87
C GLU A 601 -24.62 12.79 28.30
N LYS A 602 -25.74 12.12 27.97
CA LYS A 602 -27.01 12.74 27.55
C LYS A 602 -26.86 13.70 26.37
N THR A 603 -25.93 13.40 25.47
CA THR A 603 -25.63 14.23 24.31
C THR A 603 -26.62 13.96 23.18
N ARG A 604 -27.12 15.04 22.57
CA ARG A 604 -28.03 14.95 21.42
C ARG A 604 -27.29 15.05 20.11
N GLN A 605 -26.22 15.83 20.06
CA GLN A 605 -25.49 16.11 18.84
C GLN A 605 -23.98 15.97 19.06
N ILE A 606 -23.33 15.27 18.13
CA ILE A 606 -21.87 15.26 17.97
C ILE A 606 -21.54 15.87 16.60
N VAL A 607 -20.56 16.77 16.54
CA VAL A 607 -20.05 17.35 15.29
C VAL A 607 -18.55 17.05 15.20
N LEU A 608 -18.13 16.47 14.08
CA LEU A 608 -16.75 16.16 13.76
C LEU A 608 -16.35 17.01 12.55
N GLU A 609 -15.53 18.03 12.76
CA GLU A 609 -15.00 18.88 11.68
C GLU A 609 -13.59 18.43 11.32
N ASP A 610 -13.29 18.33 10.02
CA ASP A 610 -11.95 17.94 9.55
C ASP A 610 -11.56 18.70 8.27
N ALA A 611 -10.61 19.62 8.41
CA ALA A 611 -10.13 20.46 7.32
C ALA A 611 -9.37 19.70 6.23
N VAL A 612 -8.78 18.54 6.55
CA VAL A 612 -8.10 17.69 5.55
C VAL A 612 -9.13 16.86 4.78
N MET A 613 -10.22 16.46 5.43
CA MET A 613 -11.38 15.88 4.75
C MET A 613 -12.09 16.92 3.85
N GLY A 614 -12.09 18.18 4.27
CA GLY A 614 -12.78 19.29 3.59
C GLY A 614 -14.27 19.34 3.93
N GLY A 615 -14.63 19.04 5.19
CA GLY A 615 -16.02 19.10 5.63
C GLY A 615 -16.22 18.66 7.07
N LYS A 616 -17.46 18.33 7.42
CA LYS A 616 -17.87 17.84 8.73
C LYS A 616 -18.94 16.78 8.71
N ILE A 617 -18.99 16.00 9.79
CA ILE A 617 -20.00 14.98 10.07
C ILE A 617 -20.79 15.41 11.30
N THR A 618 -22.11 15.43 11.20
CA THR A 618 -23.00 15.72 12.34
C THR A 618 -23.83 14.50 12.67
N LEU A 619 -23.70 13.95 13.87
CA LEU A 619 -24.50 12.84 14.37
C LEU A 619 -25.53 13.35 15.37
N HIS A 620 -26.81 13.06 15.14
CA HIS A 620 -27.91 13.37 16.04
C HIS A 620 -28.46 12.08 16.64
N CYS A 621 -28.50 11.99 17.96
CA CYS A 621 -28.97 10.82 18.71
C CYS A 621 -30.34 11.08 19.34
N ASN A 622 -31.30 10.20 19.06
CA ASN A 622 -32.62 10.24 19.69
C ASN A 622 -33.03 8.83 20.18
N PRO A 623 -33.17 8.60 21.50
CA PRO A 623 -32.96 9.55 22.59
C PRO A 623 -31.48 9.97 22.75
N PRO A 624 -31.18 11.02 23.55
CA PRO A 624 -29.80 11.43 23.82
C PRO A 624 -28.97 10.28 24.41
N ALA A 625 -27.71 10.16 23.99
CA ALA A 625 -26.85 9.02 24.32
C ALA A 625 -25.80 9.39 25.37
N ARG A 626 -25.39 8.39 26.18
CA ARG A 626 -24.04 8.40 26.76
C ARG A 626 -23.07 7.95 25.67
N TRP A 627 -21.88 8.52 25.61
CA TRP A 627 -20.93 8.21 24.55
C TRP A 627 -19.48 8.24 25.00
N GLU A 628 -18.66 7.49 24.30
CA GLU A 628 -17.20 7.44 24.43
C GLU A 628 -16.59 7.55 23.03
N ALA A 629 -15.54 8.35 22.89
CA ALA A 629 -14.77 8.44 21.66
C ALA A 629 -13.29 8.24 21.95
N ALA A 630 -12.60 7.50 21.09
CA ALA A 630 -11.16 7.30 21.21
C ALA A 630 -10.52 7.07 19.84
N PRO A 631 -9.25 7.45 19.64
CA PRO A 631 -8.54 7.08 18.44
C PRO A 631 -8.30 5.56 18.42
N HIS A 632 -8.67 4.92 17.31
CA HIS A 632 -8.31 3.55 17.02
C HIS A 632 -6.90 3.52 16.42
N MET A 633 -5.92 3.09 17.21
CA MET A 633 -4.50 3.16 16.88
C MET A 633 -3.92 1.78 16.54
N THR A 634 -3.08 1.72 15.52
CA THR A 634 -2.24 0.55 15.20
C THR A 634 -0.76 0.88 15.34
N VAL A 635 0.08 -0.14 15.55
CA VAL A 635 1.54 0.02 15.54
C VAL A 635 2.11 -0.39 14.18
N SER A 636 2.85 0.50 13.53
CA SER A 636 3.55 0.22 12.27
C SER A 636 5.05 0.31 12.46
N GLN A 637 5.80 -0.53 11.74
CA GLN A 637 7.23 -0.30 11.52
C GLN A 637 7.43 0.66 10.32
N SER A 638 8.47 1.49 10.39
CA SER A 638 8.98 2.31 9.27
C SER A 638 10.50 2.32 9.28
N GLU A 639 11.14 2.88 8.26
CA GLU A 639 12.58 3.13 8.20
C GLU A 639 13.10 4.05 9.30
N ALA A 640 12.22 4.85 9.90
CA ALA A 640 12.54 5.75 11.00
C ALA A 640 12.12 5.20 12.39
N GLY A 641 11.59 3.98 12.44
CA GLY A 641 11.22 3.27 13.66
C GLY A 641 9.74 2.97 13.81
N PHE A 642 9.38 2.41 14.97
CA PHE A 642 8.01 2.08 15.33
C PHE A 642 7.20 3.32 15.73
N GLU A 643 5.96 3.40 15.25
CA GLU A 643 5.03 4.48 15.60
C GLU A 643 3.58 4.01 15.71
N LYS A 644 2.80 4.73 16.52
CA LYS A 644 1.34 4.58 16.59
C LYS A 644 0.68 5.47 15.55
N ILE A 645 -0.26 4.88 14.82
CA ILE A 645 -0.97 5.53 13.72
C ILE A 645 -2.48 5.38 13.93
N MET A 646 -3.19 6.51 13.95
CA MET A 646 -4.64 6.53 14.03
C MET A 646 -5.25 6.04 12.72
N GLN A 647 -6.01 4.96 12.78
CA GLN A 647 -6.70 4.37 11.63
C GLN A 647 -8.15 4.83 11.53
N ALA A 648 -8.77 5.18 12.65
CA ALA A 648 -10.14 5.67 12.73
C ALA A 648 -10.40 6.39 14.05
N LEU A 649 -11.47 7.18 14.12
CA LEU A 649 -12.13 7.55 15.36
C LEU A 649 -13.15 6.47 15.70
N GLN A 650 -13.01 5.82 16.85
CA GLN A 650 -14.02 4.93 17.39
C GLN A 650 -15.03 5.76 18.20
N LEU A 651 -16.32 5.58 17.93
CA LEU A 651 -17.43 6.19 18.67
C LEU A 651 -18.35 5.10 19.20
N ASP A 652 -18.50 5.05 20.50
CA ASP A 652 -19.42 4.16 21.20
C ASP A 652 -20.57 4.97 21.78
N PHE A 653 -21.80 4.59 21.43
CA PHE A 653 -23.02 5.18 22.01
C PHE A 653 -23.74 4.15 22.86
N TYR A 654 -24.27 4.60 24.00
CA TYR A 654 -24.92 3.78 25.00
C TYR A 654 -26.30 4.33 25.39
N TRP A 655 -27.28 3.44 25.52
CA TRP A 655 -28.61 3.75 26.04
C TRP A 655 -29.08 2.70 27.05
N ASP A 656 -29.73 3.18 28.11
CA ASP A 656 -30.31 2.31 29.13
C ASP A 656 -31.62 1.69 28.63
N LEU A 657 -31.72 0.38 28.76
CA LEU A 657 -32.88 -0.40 28.38
C LEU A 657 -33.78 -0.70 29.58
N THR A 658 -35.10 -0.74 29.33
CA THR A 658 -36.10 -1.15 30.33
C THR A 658 -36.76 -2.45 29.86
N ALA A 659 -36.57 -3.51 30.63
CA ALA A 659 -37.17 -4.81 30.32
C ALA A 659 -38.71 -4.74 30.22
N GLY A 660 -39.28 -5.53 29.30
CA GLY A 660 -40.72 -5.58 29.03
C GLY A 660 -41.28 -4.36 28.30
N LYS A 661 -40.43 -3.48 27.76
CA LYS A 661 -40.82 -2.36 26.88
C LYS A 661 -40.14 -2.47 25.52
N THR A 662 -40.81 -1.94 24.51
CA THR A 662 -40.17 -1.66 23.21
C THR A 662 -39.52 -0.29 23.27
N GLN A 663 -38.28 -0.20 22.83
CA GLN A 663 -37.49 1.01 22.79
C GLN A 663 -37.02 1.29 21.36
N HIS A 664 -37.06 2.57 21.00
CA HIS A 664 -36.68 3.05 19.68
C HIS A 664 -35.48 3.98 19.83
N ILE A 665 -34.45 3.75 19.02
CA ILE A 665 -33.25 4.57 18.96
C ILE A 665 -33.02 4.94 17.51
N GLU A 666 -32.71 6.20 17.27
CA GLU A 666 -32.40 6.75 15.96
C GLU A 666 -31.08 7.52 16.02
N ILE A 667 -30.20 7.25 15.06
CA ILE A 667 -29.00 8.04 14.79
C ILE A 667 -29.14 8.61 13.39
N LEU A 668 -29.20 9.93 13.28
CA LEU A 668 -29.11 10.64 12.00
C LEU A 668 -27.68 11.17 11.84
N THR A 669 -26.99 10.74 10.81
CA THR A 669 -25.67 11.23 10.46
C THR A 669 -25.74 12.06 9.18
N GLU A 670 -25.42 13.35 9.26
CA GLU A 670 -25.34 14.28 8.13
C GLU A 670 -23.88 14.52 7.75
N ILE A 671 -23.57 14.45 6.44
CA ILE A 671 -22.22 14.74 5.92
C ILE A 671 -22.29 16.03 5.12
N ILE A 672 -21.51 17.02 5.55
CA ILE A 672 -21.52 18.38 5.01
C ILE A 672 -20.12 18.68 4.50
N ALA A 673 -19.97 18.81 3.18
CA ALA A 673 -18.71 19.29 2.61
C ALA A 673 -18.62 20.82 2.72
N ASP A 674 -17.41 21.32 2.93
CA ASP A 674 -17.10 22.75 2.86
C ASP A 674 -17.45 23.30 1.45
N ASP A 675 -17.73 24.60 1.40
CA ASP A 675 -18.14 25.30 0.18
C ASP A 675 -16.98 25.60 -0.78
#